data_AF-A0A3D5B7H3-F1
#
_entry.id   AF-A0A3D5B7H3-F1
#
_cell.length_a   1.000
_cell.length_b   1.000
_cell.length_c   1.000
_cell.angle_alpha   90.00
_cell.angle_beta   90.00
_cell.angle_gamma   90.00
#
_symmetry.space_group_name_H-M   'P 1'
#
loop_
_entity.id
_entity.type
_entity.pdbx_description
1 polymer ?
#
loop_
_entity_poly.entity_id
_entity_poly.type
_entity_poly.pdbx_seq_one_letter_code
_entity_poly.pdbx_strand_id
1 'polypeptide(L)'
;LPVPTATITPIPTPTITPQPTPTPIQTASEDHSRHYLLDDFETESLFSGEDAYGIGLGFITWGDPAASMMAGVRQITADNPHALPLQSGDNRVLVVSGTIPEWGGITHNFEGPGRDVWASMDWSTWLGVTFWVYGSNTGSELLFEIQENRNPGSMVNDVEVWSYSFRDNYSGWKQVFVPWNKFHRKDIGNGAPQDGRTLTEVHGWAFGVVNPSPESVTYYLDDVALYGEIAGLDRVYVTFDSSVLYVAEGDKVGIMIKLTNPCSAPVTVSYAVQQIEAVEGKDFSPLSGSITFEPAQIQQGIELSLIDDAKPEDTESLFLFITDAENATLGELTTVLIFIEDNDLDDPTMLMDIEESYTFNVQGADEIRVLDVMPDKNLALPEQTGLEGVLVVNAESEEATLTKRYGDPQDWFAAEAFSFWYYGSGTGETVTVELWNNPGLRTGELAPGNWTLVWEDVFEGEEGVLPEAGRWEPQMGDGLTMGITGWGNNELEYYTAEPENLALDGEGHLVITARELGADTDLVCWYGPCEYTSARLKTQDRLEFTYGRVEASMKLPEGVGLWPAFWMLGNNSDAVTWPASGELDIMEFIGSEPGVIYGTAHGPGYVGADGLGGSVDLGLDLSAGFHEYALEWEPDEIRWFVDDRLFATVRREDVPGEWVFDHPFYLLLNLAVGGNWPGSPDTETVFPQSLVVDYVRVYGAGDSYERYEAELMDDFTGWRQVTLPFTDFVRSAQQPWSAPDDGLDLTQINGFMVYLPARPEIYYLDQFSLAD
;
A
#
# COMPACT_ATOMS: atom_id res chain seq x y z
N LEU A 1 28.38 -55.53 -22.95
CA LEU A 1 29.40 -54.80 -23.74
C LEU A 1 29.86 -53.61 -22.91
N PRO A 2 31.15 -53.33 -22.84
CA PRO A 2 31.74 -52.38 -21.89
C PRO A 2 31.45 -50.94 -22.31
N VAL A 3 31.20 -50.09 -21.31
CA VAL A 3 31.05 -48.64 -21.46
C VAL A 3 32.38 -48.06 -21.98
N PRO A 4 32.38 -47.23 -23.04
CA PRO A 4 33.59 -46.58 -23.52
C PRO A 4 34.02 -45.48 -22.54
N THR A 5 35.29 -45.53 -22.14
CA THR A 5 35.99 -44.47 -21.43
C THR A 5 36.20 -43.27 -22.36
N ALA A 6 35.37 -42.23 -22.20
CA ALA A 6 35.68 -40.91 -22.74
C ALA A 6 36.70 -40.22 -21.84
N THR A 7 37.84 -39.86 -22.42
CA THR A 7 38.91 -39.09 -21.77
C THR A 7 38.45 -37.65 -21.68
N ILE A 8 38.26 -37.14 -20.46
CA ILE A 8 37.97 -35.72 -20.22
C ILE A 8 39.28 -34.95 -20.40
N THR A 9 39.41 -34.21 -21.51
CA THR A 9 40.35 -33.08 -21.61
C THR A 9 39.95 -32.03 -20.57
N PRO A 10 40.90 -31.46 -19.82
CA PRO A 10 40.57 -30.35 -18.92
C PRO A 10 40.08 -29.17 -19.75
N ILE A 11 38.84 -28.75 -19.50
CA ILE A 11 38.30 -27.48 -19.97
C ILE A 11 39.13 -26.37 -19.32
N PRO A 12 39.59 -25.34 -20.06
CA PRO A 12 40.28 -24.22 -19.45
C PRO A 12 39.36 -23.57 -18.42
N THR A 13 39.89 -23.35 -17.22
CA THR A 13 39.20 -22.65 -16.14
C THR A 13 38.64 -21.33 -16.67
N PRO A 14 37.33 -21.05 -16.54
CA PRO A 14 36.82 -19.72 -16.86
C PRO A 14 37.55 -18.73 -15.96
N THR A 15 38.13 -17.70 -16.57
CA THR A 15 38.70 -16.58 -15.83
C THR A 15 37.51 -15.90 -15.17
N ILE A 16 37.38 -16.04 -13.85
CA ILE A 16 36.44 -15.27 -13.05
C ILE A 16 36.94 -13.83 -13.12
N THR A 17 36.38 -13.04 -14.02
CA THR A 17 36.32 -11.59 -13.83
C THR A 17 35.52 -11.36 -12.54
N PRO A 18 36.06 -10.60 -11.57
CA PRO A 18 35.28 -10.23 -10.40
C PRO A 18 34.01 -9.52 -10.89
N GLN A 19 32.86 -10.03 -10.46
CA GLN A 19 31.60 -9.31 -10.58
C GLN A 19 31.76 -7.92 -9.94
N PRO A 20 31.13 -6.88 -10.49
CA PRO A 20 31.06 -5.59 -9.81
C PRO A 20 30.42 -5.83 -8.44
N THR A 21 31.06 -5.33 -7.39
CA THR A 21 30.48 -5.21 -6.05
C THR A 21 29.09 -4.59 -6.18
N PRO A 22 28.06 -5.08 -5.48
CA PRO A 22 26.74 -4.45 -5.50
C PRO A 22 26.90 -2.96 -5.24
N THR A 23 26.40 -2.15 -6.16
CA THR A 23 26.30 -0.71 -5.95
C THR A 23 25.49 -0.52 -4.67
N PRO A 24 25.97 0.23 -3.66
CA PRO A 24 25.10 0.64 -2.57
C PRO A 24 23.88 1.30 -3.19
N ILE A 25 22.69 0.92 -2.75
CA ILE A 25 21.48 1.69 -2.96
C ILE A 25 21.87 3.15 -2.72
N GLN A 26 21.71 4.02 -3.72
CA GLN A 26 21.77 5.45 -3.49
C GLN A 26 20.59 5.78 -2.57
N THR A 27 20.82 5.70 -1.26
CA THR A 27 20.21 6.65 -0.34
C THR A 27 20.43 8.01 -0.97
N ALA A 28 19.37 8.80 -1.13
CA ALA A 28 19.40 10.17 -1.64
C ALA A 28 20.77 10.79 -1.31
N SER A 29 21.57 11.07 -2.33
CA SER A 29 22.89 11.63 -2.12
C SER A 29 22.69 12.90 -1.29
N GLU A 30 23.09 12.89 -0.03
CA GLU A 30 23.35 14.13 0.68
C GLU A 30 24.34 14.87 -0.23
N ASP A 31 23.87 15.95 -0.85
CA ASP A 31 24.67 16.70 -1.80
C ASP A 31 25.79 17.41 -1.03
N HIS A 32 26.90 16.71 -0.80
CA HIS A 32 28.12 17.26 -0.21
C HIS A 32 28.89 18.11 -1.23
N SER A 33 28.35 18.40 -2.43
CA SER A 33 29.10 19.04 -3.52
C SER A 33 29.27 20.56 -3.38
N ARG A 34 28.59 21.20 -2.43
CA ARG A 34 28.70 22.65 -2.17
C ARG A 34 29.49 22.94 -0.90
N HIS A 35 30.66 23.55 -1.09
CA HIS A 35 31.49 24.12 -0.02
C HIS A 35 31.56 25.64 -0.16
N TYR A 36 31.41 26.38 0.94
CA TYR A 36 31.78 27.79 1.01
C TYR A 36 33.10 27.94 1.77
N LEU A 37 34.15 28.26 1.02
CA LEU A 37 35.51 28.37 1.52
C LEU A 37 35.63 29.63 2.38
N LEU A 38 35.93 29.44 3.66
CA LEU A 38 36.16 30.52 4.63
C LEU A 38 37.62 30.95 4.60
N ASP A 39 38.53 29.97 4.66
CA ASP A 39 39.97 30.19 4.65
C ASP A 39 40.68 29.11 3.84
N ASP A 40 41.35 29.54 2.77
CA ASP A 40 42.19 28.71 1.89
C ASP A 40 43.69 28.89 2.15
N PHE A 41 44.05 29.83 3.05
CA PHE A 41 45.41 30.17 3.44
C PHE A 41 46.39 30.52 2.29
N GLU A 42 45.89 30.87 1.10
CA GLU A 42 46.72 31.15 -0.08
C GLU A 42 47.36 32.56 -0.09
N THR A 43 47.05 33.36 0.93
CA THR A 43 47.68 34.67 1.15
C THR A 43 49.15 34.56 1.57
N GLU A 44 49.94 35.63 1.45
CA GLU A 44 51.37 35.61 1.87
C GLU A 44 51.56 35.77 3.39
N SER A 45 50.54 36.22 4.11
CA SER A 45 50.61 36.50 5.54
C SER A 45 49.22 36.54 6.16
N LEU A 46 49.09 36.05 7.38
CA LEU A 46 47.88 36.17 8.19
C LEU A 46 47.73 37.61 8.71
N PHE A 47 46.55 38.18 8.58
CA PHE A 47 46.23 39.48 9.18
C PHE A 47 46.00 39.33 10.69
N SER A 48 46.46 40.29 11.48
CA SER A 48 46.18 40.40 12.92
C SER A 48 46.09 41.87 13.31
N GLY A 49 45.02 42.27 13.99
CA GLY A 49 44.75 43.66 14.37
C GLY A 49 43.80 43.76 15.56
N GLU A 50 43.31 44.96 15.84
CA GLU A 50 42.28 45.22 16.86
C GLU A 50 41.25 46.22 16.30
N ASP A 51 39.99 46.10 16.73
CA ASP A 51 38.95 47.08 16.45
C ASP A 51 39.05 48.31 17.38
N ALA A 52 38.13 49.27 17.21
CA ALA A 52 38.10 50.49 18.02
C ALA A 52 37.88 50.27 19.53
N TYR A 53 37.48 49.07 19.93
CA TYR A 53 37.19 48.67 21.31
C TYR A 53 38.26 47.75 21.90
N GLY A 54 39.33 47.45 21.13
CA GLY A 54 40.42 46.57 21.56
C GLY A 54 40.10 45.09 21.42
N ILE A 55 39.08 44.73 20.63
CA ILE A 55 38.80 43.33 20.28
C ILE A 55 39.74 42.94 19.14
N GLY A 56 40.48 41.84 19.31
CA GLY A 56 41.35 41.33 18.26
C GLY A 56 40.59 40.96 16.98
N LEU A 57 41.15 41.28 15.83
CA LEU A 57 40.65 40.96 14.48
C LEU A 57 41.65 40.09 13.71
N GLY A 58 41.13 39.28 12.79
CA GLY A 58 41.93 38.34 12.01
C GLY A 58 42.45 37.18 12.85
N PHE A 59 43.67 36.75 12.58
CA PHE A 59 44.31 35.60 13.20
C PHE A 59 45.02 35.99 14.51
N ILE A 60 44.54 35.45 15.63
CA ILE A 60 45.02 35.77 16.98
C ILE A 60 45.36 34.48 17.71
N THR A 61 46.58 34.38 18.21
CA THR A 61 47.00 33.25 19.06
C THR A 61 46.59 33.46 20.50
N TRP A 62 46.18 32.40 21.17
CA TRP A 62 45.78 32.39 22.58
C TRP A 62 46.30 31.13 23.26
N GLY A 63 46.33 31.14 24.59
CA GLY A 63 46.73 30.00 25.39
C GLY A 63 46.94 30.36 26.86
N ASP A 64 47.34 29.37 27.64
CA ASP A 64 47.76 29.57 29.01
C ASP A 64 48.94 30.55 29.11
N PRO A 65 49.16 31.22 30.26
CA PRO A 65 50.20 32.26 30.40
C PRO A 65 51.63 31.81 30.08
N ALA A 66 51.90 30.49 30.11
CA ALA A 66 53.20 29.92 29.80
C ALA A 66 53.28 29.38 28.36
N ALA A 67 52.18 29.43 27.60
CA ALA A 67 52.16 29.08 26.19
C ALA A 67 52.93 30.10 25.34
N SER A 68 53.63 29.60 24.32
CA SER A 68 54.30 30.41 23.30
C SER A 68 53.87 29.89 21.94
N MET A 69 53.05 30.68 21.25
CA MET A 69 52.40 30.27 20.00
C MET A 69 52.80 31.19 18.86
N MET A 70 53.04 30.60 17.70
CA MET A 70 53.23 31.30 16.45
C MET A 70 52.36 30.65 15.38
N ALA A 71 51.72 31.48 14.58
CA ALA A 71 50.98 31.03 13.41
C ALA A 71 51.45 31.77 12.17
N GLY A 72 51.42 31.09 11.04
CA GLY A 72 51.72 31.66 9.74
C GLY A 72 51.33 30.70 8.63
N VAL A 73 51.43 31.17 7.40
CA VAL A 73 51.21 30.34 6.21
C VAL A 73 52.53 29.77 5.73
N ARG A 74 52.54 28.51 5.31
CA ARG A 74 53.73 27.84 4.77
C ARG A 74 53.42 27.26 3.40
N GLN A 75 54.22 27.63 2.41
CA GLN A 75 54.19 27.02 1.09
C GLN A 75 54.74 25.59 1.15
N ILE A 76 53.94 24.65 0.65
CA ILE A 76 54.19 23.22 0.54
C ILE A 76 54.17 22.88 -0.95
N THR A 77 55.29 22.36 -1.47
CA THR A 77 55.40 21.90 -2.85
C THR A 77 54.78 20.49 -2.99
N ALA A 78 54.36 20.10 -4.20
CA ALA A 78 53.71 18.80 -4.43
C ALA A 78 54.56 17.56 -4.07
N ASP A 79 55.89 17.71 -3.98
CA ASP A 79 56.83 16.67 -3.56
C ASP A 79 57.16 16.69 -2.05
N ASN A 80 56.58 17.62 -1.29
CA ASN A 80 56.78 17.75 0.14
C ASN A 80 56.05 16.64 0.93
N PRO A 81 56.63 16.10 2.03
CA PRO A 81 55.95 15.12 2.89
C PRO A 81 54.61 15.58 3.48
N HIS A 82 54.38 16.89 3.54
CA HIS A 82 53.12 17.49 3.98
C HIS A 82 52.23 17.97 2.82
N ALA A 83 52.47 17.52 1.59
CA ALA A 83 51.57 17.81 0.46
C ALA A 83 50.17 17.21 0.71
N LEU A 84 49.12 17.95 0.37
CA LEU A 84 47.74 17.45 0.41
C LEU A 84 47.56 16.25 -0.55
N PRO A 85 46.61 15.34 -0.28
CA PRO A 85 46.29 14.26 -1.21
C PRO A 85 45.97 14.83 -2.60
N LEU A 86 46.64 14.31 -3.63
CA LEU A 86 46.47 14.72 -5.04
C LEU A 86 46.90 16.18 -5.35
N GLN A 87 47.65 16.84 -4.46
CA GLN A 87 48.22 18.15 -4.72
C GLN A 87 49.11 18.13 -5.99
N SER A 88 48.77 18.98 -6.98
CA SER A 88 49.43 19.01 -8.29
C SER A 88 50.31 20.25 -8.53
N GLY A 89 50.28 21.22 -7.60
CA GLY A 89 51.06 22.47 -7.62
C GLY A 89 51.51 22.90 -6.22
N ASP A 90 52.07 24.10 -6.09
CA ASP A 90 52.38 24.67 -4.78
C ASP A 90 51.09 25.08 -4.06
N ASN A 91 51.00 24.79 -2.76
CA ASN A 91 49.85 25.06 -1.89
C ASN A 91 50.32 25.71 -0.60
N ARG A 92 49.56 26.63 0.00
CA ARG A 92 49.93 27.26 1.27
C ARG A 92 48.97 26.81 2.36
N VAL A 93 49.52 26.25 3.42
CA VAL A 93 48.74 25.76 4.56
C VAL A 93 48.98 26.63 5.78
N LEU A 94 47.98 26.72 6.65
CA LEU A 94 48.17 27.29 7.99
C LEU A 94 49.09 26.38 8.81
N VAL A 95 50.12 26.96 9.40
CA VAL A 95 51.01 26.28 10.36
C VAL A 95 50.93 26.97 11.69
N VAL A 96 50.53 26.21 12.71
CA VAL A 96 50.50 26.67 14.10
C VAL A 96 51.53 25.87 14.88
N SER A 97 52.49 26.55 15.52
CA SER A 97 53.56 25.87 16.26
C SER A 97 53.90 26.61 17.55
N GLY A 98 54.34 25.86 18.55
CA GLY A 98 54.62 26.45 19.85
C GLY A 98 54.92 25.45 20.94
N THR A 99 55.05 25.97 22.16
CA THR A 99 55.03 25.19 23.40
C THR A 99 53.76 25.55 24.15
N ILE A 100 52.91 24.55 24.45
CA ILE A 100 51.63 24.69 25.12
C ILE A 100 51.62 23.76 26.34
N PRO A 101 51.72 24.30 27.55
CA PRO A 101 51.63 23.52 28.78
C PRO A 101 50.25 22.88 29.01
N GLU A 102 49.16 23.64 28.84
CA GLU A 102 47.81 23.16 29.21
C GLU A 102 46.78 23.39 28.12
N TRP A 103 46.69 24.59 27.53
CA TRP A 103 45.76 24.87 26.44
C TRP A 103 46.25 26.04 25.60
N GLY A 104 46.00 25.96 24.30
CA GLY A 104 46.41 27.01 23.38
C GLY A 104 45.98 26.73 21.95
N GLY A 105 45.98 27.78 21.15
CA GLY A 105 45.46 27.71 19.79
C GLY A 105 45.49 29.05 19.09
N ILE A 106 44.70 29.11 18.03
CA ILE A 106 44.52 30.26 17.17
C ILE A 106 43.04 30.45 16.89
N THR A 107 42.61 31.70 16.80
CA THR A 107 41.28 32.09 16.33
C THR A 107 41.43 32.91 15.06
N HIS A 108 40.52 32.73 14.10
CA HIS A 108 40.24 33.70 13.05
C HIS A 108 38.94 34.45 13.41
N ASN A 109 39.08 35.70 13.86
CA ASN A 109 37.97 36.61 14.08
C ASN A 109 37.66 37.36 12.80
N PHE A 110 36.46 37.20 12.25
CA PHE A 110 36.11 37.77 10.95
C PHE A 110 36.15 39.28 10.99
N GLU A 111 36.87 39.88 10.06
CA GLU A 111 36.96 41.32 9.93
C GLU A 111 36.10 41.86 8.78
N GLY A 112 35.52 43.04 8.99
CA GLY A 112 34.83 43.75 7.91
C GLY A 112 35.79 44.16 6.79
N PRO A 113 35.29 44.61 5.63
CA PRO A 113 36.13 44.99 4.48
C PRO A 113 37.22 46.04 4.78
N GLY A 114 37.01 46.87 5.81
CA GLY A 114 37.98 47.88 6.30
C GLY A 114 39.02 47.36 7.28
N ARG A 115 38.89 46.11 7.75
CA ARG A 115 39.70 45.46 8.78
C ARG A 115 39.77 46.20 10.12
N ASP A 116 38.71 46.91 10.46
CA ASP A 116 38.58 47.79 11.62
C ASP A 116 37.32 47.52 12.46
N VAL A 117 36.52 46.54 12.06
CA VAL A 117 35.27 46.11 12.72
C VAL A 117 35.24 44.59 12.80
N TRP A 118 34.84 44.06 13.96
CA TRP A 118 34.55 42.64 14.12
C TRP A 118 33.22 42.29 13.44
N ALA A 119 33.33 41.63 12.29
CA ALA A 119 32.20 41.25 11.47
C ALA A 119 31.63 39.90 11.91
N SER A 120 30.46 39.58 11.38
CA SER A 120 29.83 38.27 11.50
C SER A 120 29.42 37.75 10.13
N MET A 121 29.19 36.45 10.06
CA MET A 121 28.62 35.74 8.93
C MET A 121 27.41 34.94 9.40
N ASP A 122 26.42 34.78 8.52
CA ASP A 122 25.29 33.88 8.74
C ASP A 122 25.65 32.48 8.26
N TRP A 123 25.69 31.52 9.19
CA TRP A 123 26.00 30.11 8.96
C TRP A 123 24.76 29.22 9.14
N SER A 124 23.58 29.80 9.38
CA SER A 124 22.34 29.06 9.70
C SER A 124 21.84 28.18 8.56
N THR A 125 22.27 28.45 7.33
CA THR A 125 21.90 27.71 6.12
C THR A 125 22.89 26.61 5.74
N TRP A 126 23.77 26.17 6.64
CA TRP A 126 24.76 25.12 6.36
C TRP A 126 24.54 23.90 7.25
N LEU A 127 24.98 22.71 6.85
CA LEU A 127 24.87 21.49 7.68
C LEU A 127 26.01 21.35 8.70
N GLY A 128 27.16 21.95 8.41
CA GLY A 128 28.34 21.86 9.26
C GLY A 128 29.56 22.61 8.72
N VAL A 129 30.69 22.43 9.42
CA VAL A 129 32.00 22.92 9.01
C VAL A 129 32.90 21.76 8.59
N THR A 130 33.71 21.99 7.57
CA THR A 130 34.77 21.08 7.12
C THR A 130 36.12 21.77 7.11
N PHE A 131 37.18 21.02 7.35
CA PHE A 131 38.55 21.50 7.27
C PHE A 131 39.51 20.33 7.07
N TRP A 132 40.65 20.59 6.42
CA TRP A 132 41.76 19.66 6.37
C TRP A 132 42.69 19.88 7.56
N VAL A 133 43.13 18.79 8.17
CA VAL A 133 44.11 18.82 9.27
C VAL A 133 45.12 17.68 9.10
N TYR A 134 46.39 17.97 9.33
CA TYR A 134 47.46 16.98 9.30
C TYR A 134 47.64 16.32 10.69
N GLY A 135 47.29 15.05 10.79
CA GLY A 135 47.50 14.24 11.99
C GLY A 135 48.97 13.88 12.19
N SER A 136 49.46 13.96 13.43
CA SER A 136 50.81 13.55 13.83
C SER A 136 50.79 12.34 14.76
N ASN A 137 49.60 11.79 15.04
CA ASN A 137 49.36 10.65 15.92
C ASN A 137 49.95 10.85 17.33
N THR A 138 49.86 12.07 17.84
CA THR A 138 50.35 12.45 19.18
C THR A 138 49.46 11.91 20.31
N GLY A 139 48.20 11.60 20.00
CA GLY A 139 47.18 11.27 20.98
C GLY A 139 46.64 12.46 21.76
N SER A 140 47.03 13.69 21.40
CA SER A 140 46.52 14.93 22.01
C SER A 140 45.05 15.16 21.62
N GLU A 141 44.32 15.88 22.47
CA GLU A 141 42.93 16.30 22.19
C GLU A 141 42.96 17.65 21.47
N LEU A 142 42.61 17.63 20.19
CA LEU A 142 42.46 18.81 19.35
C LEU A 142 41.03 19.33 19.45
N LEU A 143 40.87 20.64 19.29
CA LEU A 143 39.56 21.28 19.27
C LEU A 143 39.37 22.12 18.01
N PHE A 144 38.13 22.14 17.54
CA PHE A 144 37.61 23.16 16.64
C PHE A 144 36.47 23.87 17.35
N GLU A 145 36.52 25.19 17.39
CA GLU A 145 35.55 26.04 18.09
C GLU A 145 34.93 27.06 17.12
N ILE A 146 33.67 27.41 17.37
CA ILE A 146 33.00 28.52 16.70
C ILE A 146 32.63 29.58 17.74
N GLN A 147 32.75 30.84 17.34
CA GLN A 147 32.38 32.01 18.13
C GLN A 147 31.07 32.54 17.54
N GLU A 148 29.97 32.24 18.21
CA GLU A 148 28.63 32.61 17.77
C GLU A 148 28.23 33.97 18.36
N ASN A 149 26.93 34.22 18.53
CA ASN A 149 26.37 35.54 18.73
C ASN A 149 26.88 36.23 20.00
N ARG A 150 26.65 37.54 20.06
CA ARG A 150 26.98 38.38 21.23
C ARG A 150 25.72 38.90 21.88
N ASN A 151 25.85 39.45 23.09
CA ASN A 151 24.75 40.21 23.66
C ASN A 151 24.41 41.40 22.72
N PRO A 152 23.11 41.68 22.45
CA PRO A 152 22.71 42.73 21.52
C PRO A 152 23.35 44.08 21.84
N GLY A 153 24.09 44.64 20.88
CA GLY A 153 24.79 45.93 21.02
C GLY A 153 26.05 45.91 21.87
N SER A 154 26.60 44.72 22.19
CA SER A 154 27.84 44.56 22.93
C SER A 154 29.05 45.16 22.20
N MET A 155 29.95 45.74 22.99
CA MET A 155 31.24 46.29 22.54
C MET A 155 32.43 45.49 23.12
N VAL A 156 32.17 44.31 23.70
CA VAL A 156 33.18 43.43 24.29
C VAL A 156 33.16 42.07 23.62
N ASN A 157 34.14 41.22 23.94
CA ASN A 157 34.15 39.82 23.51
C ASN A 157 33.34 38.95 24.49
N ASP A 158 32.04 38.92 24.27
CA ASP A 158 31.05 38.10 24.99
C ASP A 158 30.30 37.15 24.04
N VAL A 159 31.02 36.53 23.10
CA VAL A 159 30.47 35.52 22.17
C VAL A 159 30.14 34.21 22.88
N GLU A 160 29.10 33.53 22.43
CA GLU A 160 28.92 32.11 22.75
C GLU A 160 29.99 31.25 22.07
N VAL A 161 30.73 30.46 22.83
CA VAL A 161 31.72 29.52 22.28
C VAL A 161 31.12 28.13 22.23
N TRP A 162 31.16 27.52 21.05
CA TRP A 162 30.74 26.13 20.84
C TRP A 162 31.94 25.32 20.38
N SER A 163 32.19 24.18 21.04
CA SER A 163 33.42 23.39 20.89
C SER A 163 33.14 21.97 20.43
N TYR A 164 33.96 21.50 19.49
CA TYR A 164 34.06 20.11 19.06
C TYR A 164 35.49 19.62 19.31
N SER A 165 35.63 18.56 20.10
CA SER A 165 36.92 17.94 20.40
C SER A 165 37.09 16.61 19.66
N PHE A 166 38.30 16.35 19.19
CA PHE A 166 38.68 15.09 18.56
C PHE A 166 40.13 14.73 18.87
N ARG A 167 40.48 13.45 18.76
CA ARG A 167 41.81 12.95 19.11
C ARG A 167 42.72 12.87 17.89
N ASP A 168 43.96 13.33 18.01
CA ASP A 168 45.01 13.12 17.01
C ASP A 168 45.54 11.67 17.09
N ASN A 169 44.81 10.74 16.47
CA ASN A 169 45.11 9.30 16.48
C ASN A 169 45.44 8.74 15.08
N TYR A 170 45.85 9.60 14.15
CA TYR A 170 46.17 9.24 12.77
C TYR A 170 47.38 10.05 12.29
N SER A 171 48.00 9.60 11.19
CA SER A 171 49.12 10.30 10.56
C SER A 171 48.77 10.69 9.14
N GLY A 172 49.10 11.93 8.75
CA GLY A 172 48.79 12.48 7.43
C GLY A 172 47.54 13.35 7.41
N TRP A 173 47.24 13.90 6.24
CA TRP A 173 46.07 14.76 6.01
C TRP A 173 44.75 13.99 6.11
N LYS A 174 43.79 14.58 6.82
CA LYS A 174 42.41 14.12 6.88
C LYS A 174 41.48 15.31 6.73
N GLN A 175 40.50 15.19 5.85
CA GLN A 175 39.37 16.11 5.83
C GLN A 175 38.39 15.70 6.93
N VAL A 176 38.05 16.65 7.79
CA VAL A 176 37.13 16.46 8.90
C VAL A 176 35.82 17.15 8.54
N PHE A 177 34.69 16.48 8.74
CA PHE A 177 33.34 17.02 8.58
C PHE A 177 32.68 17.01 9.95
N VAL A 178 32.26 18.18 10.43
CA VAL A 178 31.64 18.34 11.75
C VAL A 178 30.25 18.93 11.56
N PRO A 179 29.18 18.11 11.65
CA PRO A 179 27.82 18.63 11.63
C PRO A 179 27.54 19.40 12.92
N TRP A 180 26.67 20.42 12.84
CA TRP A 180 26.45 21.32 13.97
C TRP A 180 26.05 20.59 15.26
N ASN A 181 25.25 19.52 15.19
CA ASN A 181 24.83 18.74 16.35
C ASN A 181 25.96 18.08 17.17
N LYS A 182 27.21 18.10 16.69
CA LYS A 182 28.39 17.61 17.41
C LYS A 182 29.08 18.67 18.26
N PHE A 183 28.75 19.95 18.09
CA PHE A 183 29.28 21.02 18.91
C PHE A 183 28.53 21.13 20.24
N HIS A 184 29.28 21.33 21.32
CA HIS A 184 28.75 21.55 22.66
C HIS A 184 29.13 22.95 23.17
N ARG A 185 28.23 23.63 23.88
CA ARG A 185 28.50 24.94 24.45
C ARG A 185 29.64 24.85 25.48
N LYS A 186 30.62 25.73 25.36
CA LYS A 186 31.76 25.88 26.28
C LYS A 186 31.62 27.20 27.02
N ASP A 187 31.25 27.13 28.29
CA ASP A 187 31.14 28.33 29.13
C ASP A 187 32.53 28.75 29.65
N ILE A 188 32.98 29.92 29.20
CA ILE A 188 34.27 30.51 29.59
C ILE A 188 34.12 31.69 30.57
N GLY A 189 32.90 31.96 31.05
CA GLY A 189 32.64 33.05 32.00
C GLY A 189 32.79 34.46 31.42
N ASN A 190 32.69 34.63 30.10
CA ASN A 190 32.77 35.92 29.40
C ASN A 190 31.43 36.70 29.38
N GLY A 191 30.36 36.15 29.97
CA GLY A 191 29.05 36.80 30.02
C GLY A 191 28.23 36.67 28.73
N ALA A 192 28.56 35.69 27.89
CA ALA A 192 27.84 35.41 26.65
C ALA A 192 26.34 35.18 26.85
N PRO A 193 25.51 35.45 25.81
CA PRO A 193 24.10 35.07 25.84
C PRO A 193 23.95 33.55 26.08
N GLN A 194 22.74 33.14 26.45
CA GLN A 194 22.37 31.74 26.73
C GLN A 194 21.07 31.39 25.99
N ASP A 195 21.04 31.68 24.70
CA ASP A 195 19.91 31.50 23.81
C ASP A 195 20.03 30.26 22.91
N GLY A 196 21.15 29.55 22.99
CA GLY A 196 21.38 28.34 22.22
C GLY A 196 21.91 28.66 20.82
N ARG A 197 22.36 27.63 20.11
CA ARG A 197 23.11 27.82 18.85
C ARG A 197 22.17 28.22 17.70
N THR A 198 22.20 29.51 17.31
CA THR A 198 21.38 30.03 16.19
C THR A 198 22.11 30.00 14.86
N LEU A 199 23.44 30.18 14.88
CA LEU A 199 24.33 30.29 13.71
C LEU A 199 24.07 31.50 12.81
N THR A 200 23.14 32.39 13.18
CA THR A 200 22.79 33.57 12.37
C THR A 200 23.83 34.69 12.49
N GLU A 201 24.66 34.67 13.54
CA GLU A 201 25.72 35.63 13.79
C GLU A 201 26.99 34.90 14.26
N VAL A 202 27.78 34.35 13.34
CA VAL A 202 29.07 33.73 13.64
C VAL A 202 30.21 34.72 13.41
N HIS A 203 30.98 34.99 14.45
CA HIS A 203 32.04 36.00 14.52
C HIS A 203 33.46 35.45 14.27
N GLY A 204 33.62 34.13 14.23
CA GLY A 204 34.90 33.51 13.97
C GLY A 204 34.93 32.02 14.24
N TRP A 205 36.04 31.38 13.89
CA TRP A 205 36.36 30.01 14.26
C TRP A 205 37.72 29.94 14.96
N ALA A 206 37.96 28.88 15.72
CA ALA A 206 39.23 28.65 16.40
C ALA A 206 39.67 27.20 16.34
N PHE A 207 40.98 26.99 16.34
CA PHE A 207 41.60 25.68 16.39
C PHE A 207 42.68 25.64 17.46
N GLY A 208 42.73 24.56 18.22
CA GLY A 208 43.67 24.45 19.32
C GLY A 208 43.86 23.04 19.83
N VAL A 209 44.53 22.96 20.97
CA VAL A 209 44.80 21.70 21.66
C VAL A 209 44.70 21.89 23.17
N VAL A 210 44.30 20.83 23.86
CA VAL A 210 44.27 20.74 25.32
C VAL A 210 45.20 19.61 25.76
N ASN A 211 46.02 19.90 26.77
CA ASN A 211 47.00 19.01 27.39
C ASN A 211 47.84 18.23 26.37
N PRO A 212 48.54 18.90 25.43
CA PRO A 212 49.29 18.21 24.39
C PRO A 212 50.44 17.39 24.96
N SER A 213 50.70 16.22 24.36
CA SER A 213 51.85 15.38 24.68
C SER A 213 52.55 14.97 23.39
N PRO A 214 53.75 15.51 23.08
CA PRO A 214 54.56 16.45 23.88
C PRO A 214 53.99 17.89 23.92
N GLU A 215 54.40 18.70 24.91
CA GLU A 215 54.01 20.12 25.05
C GLU A 215 54.43 20.98 23.84
N SER A 216 55.44 20.55 23.07
CA SER A 216 55.81 21.21 21.81
C SER A 216 54.95 20.66 20.68
N VAL A 217 54.18 21.54 20.05
CA VAL A 217 53.19 21.19 19.03
C VAL A 217 53.50 21.85 17.69
N THR A 218 53.11 21.19 16.61
CA THR A 218 53.05 21.77 15.27
C THR A 218 51.88 21.13 14.52
N TYR A 219 50.90 21.94 14.14
CA TYR A 219 49.73 21.53 13.38
C TYR A 219 49.69 22.22 12.03
N TYR A 220 49.16 21.51 11.04
CA TYR A 220 48.90 22.02 9.71
C TYR A 220 47.40 21.94 9.45
N LEU A 221 46.81 23.04 9.00
CA LEU A 221 45.41 23.14 8.62
C LEU A 221 45.29 23.70 7.21
N ASP A 222 44.24 23.29 6.52
CA ASP A 222 43.91 23.85 5.23
C ASP A 222 42.40 23.84 4.95
N ASP A 223 41.96 24.65 3.99
CA ASP A 223 40.59 24.69 3.46
C ASP A 223 39.50 24.62 4.54
N VAL A 224 39.46 25.59 5.45
CA VAL A 224 38.33 25.72 6.37
C VAL A 224 37.13 26.22 5.58
N ALA A 225 36.05 25.44 5.56
CA ALA A 225 34.88 25.72 4.74
C ALA A 225 33.58 25.30 5.45
N LEU A 226 32.46 25.88 5.04
CA LEU A 226 31.14 25.36 5.36
C LEU A 226 30.75 24.31 4.33
N TYR A 227 30.08 23.23 4.73
CA TYR A 227 29.62 22.18 3.82
C TYR A 227 28.13 21.94 3.93
N GLY A 228 27.56 21.39 2.85
CA GLY A 228 26.14 21.09 2.78
C GLY A 228 25.32 22.36 2.88
N GLU A 229 25.59 23.31 1.97
CA GLU A 229 24.77 24.51 1.84
C GLU A 229 23.31 24.11 1.66
N ILE A 230 22.49 24.39 2.65
CA ILE A 230 21.03 24.30 2.62
C ILE A 230 20.48 25.55 1.88
N ALA A 231 21.17 26.01 0.83
CA ALA A 231 20.68 27.03 -0.09
C ALA A 231 19.53 26.42 -0.89
N GLY A 232 18.32 26.50 -0.32
CA GLY A 232 17.09 25.97 -0.88
C GLY A 232 15.84 26.09 -0.01
N LEU A 233 15.86 26.76 1.15
CA LEU A 233 14.69 26.91 2.01
C LEU A 233 13.78 28.10 1.64
N ASP A 234 13.42 28.24 0.36
CA ASP A 234 12.14 28.86 0.00
C ASP A 234 11.02 27.81 -0.17
N ARG A 235 11.34 26.51 -0.04
CA ARG A 235 10.34 25.44 -0.06
C ARG A 235 10.03 24.95 1.34
N VAL A 236 8.99 25.53 1.93
CA VAL A 236 8.25 24.93 3.03
C VAL A 236 7.54 23.70 2.49
N TYR A 237 7.67 22.54 3.12
CA TYR A 237 6.90 21.35 2.71
C TYR A 237 5.72 21.15 3.66
N VAL A 238 4.57 20.77 3.12
CA VAL A 238 3.38 20.39 3.89
C VAL A 238 3.15 18.89 3.76
N THR A 239 2.97 18.20 4.88
CA THR A 239 2.93 16.74 4.96
C THR A 239 2.01 16.29 6.08
N PHE A 240 1.41 15.11 5.98
CA PHE A 240 0.85 14.42 7.15
C PHE A 240 1.95 13.94 8.09
N ASP A 241 1.60 13.71 9.36
CA ASP A 241 2.52 13.18 10.35
C ASP A 241 2.47 11.66 10.56
N SER A 242 1.49 11.03 9.94
CA SER A 242 1.21 9.60 9.97
C SER A 242 0.73 9.20 8.58
N SER A 243 1.08 8.00 8.12
CA SER A 243 0.64 7.46 6.82
C SER A 243 -0.53 6.48 6.93
N VAL A 244 -0.76 5.94 8.13
CA VAL A 244 -1.83 4.97 8.42
C VAL A 244 -2.42 5.28 9.80
N LEU A 245 -3.74 5.22 9.92
CA LEU A 245 -4.48 5.33 11.17
C LEU A 245 -5.49 4.18 11.27
N TYR A 246 -5.64 3.63 12.48
CA TYR A 246 -6.69 2.66 12.84
C TYR A 246 -7.56 3.32 13.89
N VAL A 247 -8.86 3.34 13.66
CA VAL A 247 -9.80 4.07 14.50
C VAL A 247 -11.07 3.23 14.57
N ALA A 248 -11.60 3.03 15.77
CA ALA A 248 -12.91 2.43 15.92
C ALA A 248 -13.99 3.32 15.29
N GLU A 249 -15.03 2.72 14.75
CA GLU A 249 -16.26 3.44 14.38
C GLU A 249 -16.80 4.29 15.56
N GLY A 250 -17.60 5.31 15.25
CA GLY A 250 -18.14 6.25 16.24
C GLY A 250 -17.16 7.22 16.90
N ASP A 251 -15.85 6.97 16.80
CA ASP A 251 -14.81 7.85 17.32
C ASP A 251 -14.53 9.04 16.38
N LYS A 252 -13.74 9.99 16.89
CA LYS A 252 -13.23 11.12 16.13
C LYS A 252 -11.73 10.98 15.96
N VAL A 253 -11.26 11.07 14.72
CA VAL A 253 -9.84 11.01 14.42
C VAL A 253 -9.29 12.40 14.11
N GLY A 254 -8.31 12.82 14.91
CA GLY A 254 -7.54 14.04 14.67
C GLY A 254 -6.36 13.77 13.74
N ILE A 255 -6.44 14.23 12.50
CA ILE A 255 -5.34 14.11 11.53
C ILE A 255 -4.48 15.37 11.55
N MET A 256 -3.19 15.20 11.82
CA MET A 256 -2.24 16.31 11.93
C MET A 256 -1.47 16.54 10.63
N ILE A 257 -1.54 17.78 10.12
CA ILE A 257 -0.77 18.27 8.99
C ILE A 257 0.34 19.18 9.53
N LYS A 258 1.57 18.98 9.04
CA LYS A 258 2.79 19.66 9.50
C LYS A 258 3.49 20.39 8.37
N LEU A 259 4.10 21.52 8.71
CA LEU A 259 5.09 22.19 7.87
C LEU A 259 6.49 21.79 8.31
N THR A 260 7.39 21.56 7.35
CA THR A 260 8.79 21.23 7.68
C THR A 260 9.52 22.37 8.37
N ASN A 261 9.10 23.62 8.14
CA ASN A 261 9.65 24.82 8.77
C ASN A 261 8.57 25.92 8.88
N PRO A 262 8.70 26.88 9.83
CA PRO A 262 7.80 28.02 9.91
C PRO A 262 7.88 28.90 8.66
N CYS A 263 6.72 29.26 8.09
CA CYS A 263 6.62 30.17 6.96
C CYS A 263 6.36 31.61 7.42
N SER A 264 6.94 32.61 6.74
CA SER A 264 6.68 34.02 7.01
C SER A 264 5.37 34.54 6.39
N ALA A 265 4.84 33.81 5.40
CA ALA A 265 3.53 34.01 4.81
C ALA A 265 2.57 32.90 5.27
N PRO A 266 1.23 33.13 5.23
CA PRO A 266 0.28 32.05 5.44
C PRO A 266 0.47 30.94 4.41
N VAL A 267 0.41 29.68 4.85
CA VAL A 267 0.41 28.50 3.98
C VAL A 267 -0.99 27.93 3.97
N THR A 268 -1.56 27.72 2.79
CA THR A 268 -2.86 27.09 2.62
C THR A 268 -2.68 25.77 1.89
N VAL A 269 -3.35 24.72 2.33
CA VAL A 269 -3.37 23.41 1.69
C VAL A 269 -4.79 22.88 1.65
N SER A 270 -5.19 22.32 0.53
CA SER A 270 -6.48 21.65 0.36
C SER A 270 -6.40 20.22 0.90
N TYR A 271 -7.52 19.68 1.35
CA TYR A 271 -7.64 18.28 1.74
C TYR A 271 -9.00 17.73 1.33
N ALA A 272 -9.05 16.43 1.00
CA ALA A 272 -10.27 15.73 0.65
C ALA A 272 -10.12 14.23 0.91
N VAL A 273 -11.24 13.59 1.23
CA VAL A 273 -11.35 12.13 1.33
C VAL A 273 -11.60 11.52 -0.06
N GLN A 274 -11.00 10.37 -0.31
CA GLN A 274 -11.36 9.43 -1.37
C GLN A 274 -11.88 8.15 -0.73
N GLN A 275 -13.07 7.73 -1.11
CA GLN A 275 -13.69 6.47 -0.69
C GLN A 275 -12.95 5.29 -1.32
N ILE A 276 -12.78 4.20 -0.56
CA ILE A 276 -12.28 2.92 -1.07
C ILE A 276 -13.36 1.87 -0.80
N GLU A 277 -13.47 1.46 0.47
CA GLU A 277 -14.53 0.59 0.97
C GLU A 277 -15.53 1.44 1.76
N ALA A 278 -15.03 2.33 2.62
CA ALA A 278 -15.89 3.21 3.42
C ALA A 278 -16.61 4.28 2.56
N VAL A 279 -17.88 4.47 2.87
CA VAL A 279 -18.88 5.32 2.23
C VAL A 279 -19.22 6.56 3.07
N GLU A 280 -19.20 7.72 2.42
CA GLU A 280 -19.54 9.01 3.01
C GLU A 280 -21.03 9.04 3.43
N GLY A 281 -21.26 9.34 4.70
CA GLY A 281 -22.60 9.42 5.29
C GLY A 281 -23.12 8.09 5.86
N LYS A 282 -22.43 6.97 5.59
CA LYS A 282 -22.63 5.68 6.22
C LYS A 282 -21.58 5.46 7.32
N ASP A 283 -20.29 5.54 6.96
CA ASP A 283 -19.19 5.17 7.87
C ASP A 283 -18.43 6.40 8.39
N PHE A 284 -18.49 7.50 7.64
CA PHE A 284 -17.89 8.77 8.06
C PHE A 284 -18.66 10.01 7.60
N SER A 285 -18.50 11.10 8.35
CA SER A 285 -19.06 12.41 7.95
C SER A 285 -18.23 13.08 6.84
N PRO A 286 -18.87 13.73 5.85
CA PRO A 286 -18.18 14.39 4.74
C PRO A 286 -17.00 15.28 5.19
N LEU A 287 -15.82 15.03 4.62
CA LEU A 287 -14.61 15.77 4.95
C LEU A 287 -13.84 16.22 3.70
N SER A 288 -13.97 17.51 3.39
CA SER A 288 -13.11 18.21 2.43
C SER A 288 -13.00 19.68 2.81
N GLY A 289 -11.94 20.35 2.35
CA GLY A 289 -11.76 21.77 2.59
C GLY A 289 -10.33 22.25 2.37
N SER A 290 -10.01 23.38 2.96
CA SER A 290 -8.67 23.96 2.97
C SER A 290 -8.30 24.40 4.37
N ILE A 291 -7.06 24.18 4.77
CA ILE A 291 -6.53 24.60 6.05
C ILE A 291 -5.42 25.63 5.86
N THR A 292 -5.40 26.67 6.70
CA THR A 292 -4.42 27.76 6.62
C THR A 292 -3.59 27.81 7.88
N PHE A 293 -2.28 27.61 7.73
CA PHE A 293 -1.28 27.86 8.74
C PHE A 293 -1.00 29.35 8.80
N GLU A 294 -1.23 29.98 9.95
CA GLU A 294 -0.84 31.37 10.17
C GLU A 294 0.69 31.51 10.16
N PRO A 295 1.25 32.70 9.89
CA PRO A 295 2.70 32.90 9.88
C PRO A 295 3.38 32.36 11.15
N ALA A 296 4.47 31.62 10.96
CA ALA A 296 5.24 30.88 11.97
C ALA A 296 4.52 29.68 12.64
N GLN A 297 3.27 29.37 12.29
CA GLN A 297 2.61 28.13 12.69
C GLN A 297 3.17 26.97 11.86
N ILE A 298 3.41 25.82 12.50
CA ILE A 298 4.04 24.64 11.85
C ILE A 298 3.19 23.37 11.90
N GLN A 299 2.05 23.41 12.58
CA GLN A 299 1.16 22.26 12.70
C GLN A 299 -0.29 22.71 12.81
N GLN A 300 -1.19 21.92 12.21
CA GLN A 300 -2.62 22.12 12.32
C GLN A 300 -3.34 20.78 12.14
N GLY A 301 -4.44 20.60 12.86
CA GLY A 301 -5.24 19.37 12.80
C GLY A 301 -6.54 19.59 12.05
N ILE A 302 -6.97 18.56 11.32
CA ILE A 302 -8.36 18.38 10.90
C ILE A 302 -8.96 17.21 11.69
N GLU A 303 -10.28 17.17 11.75
CA GLU A 303 -11.02 16.11 12.45
C GLU A 303 -11.94 15.43 11.46
N LEU A 304 -11.82 14.11 11.34
CA LEU A 304 -12.81 13.26 10.69
C LEU A 304 -13.68 12.64 11.78
N SER A 305 -15.00 12.70 11.61
CA SER A 305 -15.95 12.04 12.52
C SER A 305 -16.40 10.75 11.84
N LEU A 306 -16.16 9.62 12.50
CA LEU A 306 -16.67 8.33 12.08
C LEU A 306 -18.09 8.16 12.66
N ILE A 307 -18.91 7.44 11.92
CA ILE A 307 -20.29 7.13 12.30
C ILE A 307 -20.24 5.82 13.08
N ASP A 308 -21.09 5.69 14.09
CA ASP A 308 -21.28 4.49 14.92
C ASP A 308 -22.64 3.94 14.51
N ASP A 309 -22.73 2.68 14.16
CA ASP A 309 -24.03 2.04 14.06
C ASP A 309 -24.18 0.84 15.00
N ALA A 310 -24.87 -0.19 14.56
CA ALA A 310 -25.12 -1.38 15.39
C ALA A 310 -24.96 -2.66 14.56
N LYS A 311 -24.31 -2.54 13.39
CA LYS A 311 -24.23 -3.56 12.37
C LYS A 311 -22.80 -4.07 12.32
N PRO A 312 -22.61 -5.40 12.43
CA PRO A 312 -21.30 -5.97 12.23
C PRO A 312 -20.88 -5.80 10.76
N GLU A 313 -19.73 -5.20 10.56
CA GLU A 313 -19.16 -4.90 9.24
C GLU A 313 -17.68 -5.31 9.19
N ASP A 314 -17.16 -5.52 7.98
CA ASP A 314 -15.72 -5.71 7.82
C ASP A 314 -14.97 -4.40 8.11
N THR A 315 -13.68 -4.50 8.45
CA THR A 315 -12.85 -3.29 8.58
C THR A 315 -12.73 -2.60 7.24
N GLU A 316 -13.29 -1.42 7.13
CA GLU A 316 -13.28 -0.63 5.91
C GLU A 316 -12.13 0.37 5.88
N SER A 317 -11.81 0.86 4.69
CA SER A 317 -10.75 1.84 4.52
C SER A 317 -11.13 3.02 3.62
N LEU A 318 -10.47 4.15 3.86
CA LEU A 318 -10.52 5.36 3.03
C LEU A 318 -9.17 6.06 2.97
N PHE A 319 -8.95 6.84 1.92
CA PHE A 319 -7.80 7.74 1.83
C PHE A 319 -8.18 9.18 2.16
N LEU A 320 -7.29 9.88 2.82
CA LEU A 320 -7.33 11.33 2.98
C LEU A 320 -6.09 11.94 2.34
N PHE A 321 -6.31 12.85 1.40
CA PHE A 321 -5.23 13.54 0.67
C PHE A 321 -5.07 14.97 1.14
N ILE A 322 -3.83 15.48 1.07
CA ILE A 322 -3.57 16.90 0.94
C ILE A 322 -3.16 17.22 -0.50
N THR A 323 -3.79 18.25 -1.06
CA THR A 323 -3.57 18.72 -2.42
C THR A 323 -3.35 20.23 -2.42
N ASP A 324 -2.88 20.78 -3.54
CA ASP A 324 -2.82 22.22 -3.81
C ASP A 324 -2.26 23.08 -2.65
N ALA A 325 -0.93 23.01 -2.44
CA ALA A 325 -0.25 23.82 -1.45
C ALA A 325 0.14 25.21 -1.99
N GLU A 326 -0.30 26.27 -1.33
CA GLU A 326 0.13 27.66 -1.59
C GLU A 326 1.22 28.08 -0.59
N ASN A 327 2.28 28.73 -1.09
CA ASN A 327 3.47 29.12 -0.30
C ASN A 327 4.21 27.96 0.39
N ALA A 328 3.89 26.72 -0.01
CA ALA A 328 4.56 25.49 0.35
C ALA A 328 4.58 24.53 -0.86
N THR A 329 5.32 23.44 -0.75
CA THR A 329 5.34 22.31 -1.67
C THR A 329 4.77 21.09 -0.93
N LEU A 330 4.06 20.20 -1.62
CA LEU A 330 3.64 18.94 -1.00
C LEU A 330 4.88 18.10 -0.61
N GLY A 331 4.87 17.53 0.59
CA GLY A 331 5.95 16.73 1.17
C GLY A 331 5.89 15.26 0.76
N GLU A 332 6.60 14.40 1.50
CA GLU A 332 6.66 12.96 1.20
C GLU A 332 5.37 12.22 1.55
N LEU A 333 4.66 12.63 2.61
CA LEU A 333 3.38 12.03 3.02
C LEU A 333 2.22 12.98 2.67
N THR A 334 1.66 12.81 1.48
CA THR A 334 0.48 13.57 1.02
C THR A 334 -0.82 12.82 1.19
N THR A 335 -0.76 11.58 1.68
CA THR A 335 -1.90 10.69 1.84
C THR A 335 -1.84 10.01 3.20
N VAL A 336 -2.99 9.86 3.84
CA VAL A 336 -3.20 8.98 4.99
C VAL A 336 -4.22 7.92 4.61
N LEU A 337 -3.90 6.66 4.85
CA LEU A 337 -4.87 5.57 4.85
C LEU A 337 -5.52 5.47 6.23
N ILE A 338 -6.85 5.49 6.28
CA ILE A 338 -7.60 5.39 7.53
C ILE A 338 -8.40 4.10 7.45
N PHE A 339 -8.20 3.22 8.43
CA PHE A 339 -9.02 2.04 8.67
C PHE A 339 -10.07 2.34 9.74
N ILE A 340 -11.32 2.02 9.44
CA ILE A 340 -12.47 2.09 10.34
C ILE A 340 -12.66 0.68 10.88
N GLU A 341 -12.34 0.48 12.16
CA GLU A 341 -12.51 -0.81 12.84
C GLU A 341 -13.94 -0.89 13.38
N ASP A 342 -14.70 -1.87 12.89
CA ASP A 342 -16.00 -2.23 13.44
C ASP A 342 -15.88 -2.59 14.93
N ASN A 343 -16.80 -2.05 15.74
CA ASN A 343 -16.86 -2.25 17.18
C ASN A 343 -18.10 -3.05 17.60
N ASP A 344 -18.97 -3.40 16.65
CA ASP A 344 -20.19 -4.14 16.87
C ASP A 344 -19.97 -5.65 17.04
N LEU A 345 -21.02 -6.31 17.53
CA LEU A 345 -21.00 -7.75 17.76
C LEU A 345 -21.69 -8.45 16.61
N ASP A 346 -20.96 -9.38 15.98
CA ASP A 346 -21.54 -10.34 15.05
C ASP A 346 -22.83 -10.96 15.58
N ASP A 347 -23.90 -10.88 14.80
CA ASP A 347 -25.11 -11.67 15.03
C ASP A 347 -24.94 -13.03 14.35
N PRO A 348 -24.66 -14.12 15.10
CA PRO A 348 -24.46 -15.44 14.52
C PRO A 348 -25.73 -16.03 13.91
N THR A 349 -26.88 -15.36 14.08
CA THR A 349 -28.15 -15.74 13.46
C THR A 349 -28.40 -15.02 12.15
N MET A 350 -27.66 -13.95 11.84
CA MET A 350 -27.78 -13.23 10.57
C MET A 350 -27.25 -14.10 9.44
N LEU A 351 -28.06 -14.30 8.41
CA LEU A 351 -27.70 -15.05 7.20
C LEU A 351 -27.30 -14.12 6.06
N MET A 352 -27.92 -12.94 6.01
CA MET A 352 -27.63 -11.89 5.04
C MET A 352 -28.24 -10.57 5.53
N ASP A 353 -27.40 -9.55 5.66
CA ASP A 353 -27.83 -8.16 5.81
C ASP A 353 -27.64 -7.43 4.48
N ILE A 354 -28.61 -6.63 4.03
CA ILE A 354 -28.54 -5.98 2.71
C ILE A 354 -28.05 -4.55 2.89
N GLU A 355 -26.74 -4.34 2.84
CA GLU A 355 -26.17 -2.99 2.98
C GLU A 355 -25.86 -2.33 1.63
N GLU A 356 -24.85 -2.83 0.93
CA GLU A 356 -24.33 -2.20 -0.29
C GLU A 356 -24.53 -3.09 -1.52
N SER A 357 -24.59 -4.39 -1.29
CA SER A 357 -24.76 -5.42 -2.31
C SER A 357 -25.68 -6.51 -1.76
N TYR A 358 -26.06 -7.43 -2.64
CA TYR A 358 -26.77 -8.66 -2.30
C TYR A 358 -26.00 -9.85 -2.85
N THR A 359 -26.24 -11.03 -2.26
CA THR A 359 -25.60 -12.29 -2.68
C THR A 359 -26.60 -13.32 -3.23
N PHE A 360 -27.82 -12.86 -3.55
CA PHE A 360 -28.83 -13.69 -4.21
C PHE A 360 -28.51 -13.89 -5.69
N ASN A 361 -28.62 -15.13 -6.17
CA ASN A 361 -28.85 -15.38 -7.59
C ASN A 361 -30.30 -15.04 -7.91
N VAL A 362 -30.51 -14.17 -8.91
CA VAL A 362 -31.84 -13.64 -9.23
C VAL A 362 -32.29 -14.16 -10.59
N GLN A 363 -33.55 -14.57 -10.69
CA GLN A 363 -34.19 -14.89 -11.96
C GLN A 363 -35.59 -14.28 -12.01
N GLY A 364 -36.04 -13.86 -13.19
CA GLY A 364 -37.40 -13.36 -13.43
C GLY A 364 -37.70 -11.93 -12.96
N ALA A 365 -36.74 -11.24 -12.33
CA ALA A 365 -36.89 -9.84 -11.96
C ALA A 365 -36.63 -8.90 -13.15
N ASP A 366 -37.49 -7.89 -13.32
CA ASP A 366 -37.30 -6.82 -14.30
C ASP A 366 -36.20 -5.83 -13.87
N GLU A 367 -36.06 -5.62 -12.57
CA GLU A 367 -35.04 -4.78 -11.95
C GLU A 367 -34.72 -5.34 -10.56
N ILE A 368 -33.45 -5.36 -10.20
CA ILE A 368 -33.00 -5.57 -8.84
C ILE A 368 -31.88 -4.57 -8.51
N ARG A 369 -31.93 -4.01 -7.30
CA ARG A 369 -30.90 -3.10 -6.78
C ARG A 369 -31.02 -2.95 -5.28
N VAL A 370 -29.98 -2.44 -4.66
CA VAL A 370 -30.04 -1.94 -3.29
C VAL A 370 -30.47 -0.47 -3.31
N LEU A 371 -31.31 -0.07 -2.36
CA LEU A 371 -31.75 1.30 -2.18
C LEU A 371 -31.37 1.78 -0.78
N ASP A 372 -30.55 2.81 -0.72
CA ASP A 372 -30.24 3.49 0.54
C ASP A 372 -31.46 4.26 1.04
N VAL A 373 -31.85 3.95 2.27
CA VAL A 373 -32.95 4.56 2.98
C VAL A 373 -32.40 5.32 4.18
N MET A 374 -32.82 6.57 4.36
CA MET A 374 -32.48 7.37 5.54
C MET A 374 -33.55 7.22 6.65
N PRO A 375 -33.20 7.36 7.95
CA PRO A 375 -34.10 7.12 9.10
C PRO A 375 -35.42 7.92 9.11
N ASP A 376 -35.46 9.04 8.37
CA ASP A 376 -36.59 9.97 8.33
C ASP A 376 -37.46 9.83 7.07
N LYS A 377 -37.23 8.81 6.25
CA LYS A 377 -37.95 8.56 5.00
C LYS A 377 -39.08 7.55 5.17
N ASN A 378 -40.02 7.55 4.23
CA ASN A 378 -41.23 6.73 4.27
C ASN A 378 -40.98 5.21 4.17
N LEU A 379 -39.74 4.80 3.88
CA LEU A 379 -39.32 3.39 3.79
C LEU A 379 -38.32 3.02 4.89
N ALA A 380 -38.04 3.88 5.87
CA ALA A 380 -37.10 3.58 6.93
C ALA A 380 -37.54 2.34 7.72
N LEU A 381 -36.61 1.45 8.03
CA LEU A 381 -36.89 0.31 8.91
C LEU A 381 -37.27 0.82 10.31
N PRO A 382 -38.08 0.04 11.08
CA PRO A 382 -38.39 0.41 12.45
C PRO A 382 -37.12 0.58 13.29
N GLU A 383 -37.00 1.72 13.97
CA GLU A 383 -35.87 2.04 14.87
C GLU A 383 -34.52 2.30 14.17
N GLN A 384 -34.50 2.40 12.84
CA GLN A 384 -33.32 2.77 12.05
C GLN A 384 -32.69 4.08 12.56
N THR A 385 -31.38 4.04 12.83
CA THR A 385 -30.59 5.18 13.35
C THR A 385 -29.62 5.77 12.33
N GLY A 386 -29.17 4.97 11.35
CA GLY A 386 -28.22 5.32 10.29
C GLY A 386 -28.79 5.15 8.88
N LEU A 387 -27.93 5.23 7.85
CA LEU A 387 -28.29 4.79 6.50
C LEU A 387 -28.60 3.28 6.53
N GLU A 388 -29.49 2.81 5.67
CA GLU A 388 -29.93 1.42 5.63
C GLU A 388 -30.07 0.99 4.19
N GLY A 389 -29.41 -0.10 3.80
CA GLY A 389 -29.61 -0.70 2.50
C GLY A 389 -30.90 -1.52 2.49
N VAL A 390 -31.64 -1.48 1.40
CA VAL A 390 -32.86 -2.30 1.25
C VAL A 390 -32.88 -2.92 -0.12
N LEU A 391 -33.12 -4.23 -0.19
CA LEU A 391 -33.26 -4.92 -1.46
C LEU A 391 -34.56 -4.51 -2.13
N VAL A 392 -34.44 -3.94 -3.33
CA VAL A 392 -35.56 -3.58 -4.19
C VAL A 392 -35.66 -4.60 -5.31
N VAL A 393 -36.82 -5.27 -5.43
CA VAL A 393 -37.09 -6.21 -6.51
C VAL A 393 -38.35 -5.79 -7.25
N ASN A 394 -38.21 -5.52 -8.55
CA ASN A 394 -39.33 -5.34 -9.47
C ASN A 394 -39.58 -6.65 -10.21
N ALA A 395 -40.78 -7.21 -10.05
CA ALA A 395 -41.20 -8.47 -10.66
C ALA A 395 -42.56 -8.27 -11.33
N GLU A 396 -42.66 -7.33 -12.27
CA GLU A 396 -43.90 -7.01 -12.96
C GLU A 396 -44.22 -8.03 -14.06
N SER A 397 -43.18 -8.48 -14.78
CA SER A 397 -43.33 -9.33 -15.97
C SER A 397 -43.60 -10.79 -15.65
N GLU A 398 -42.91 -11.35 -14.66
CA GLU A 398 -43.02 -12.75 -14.24
C GLU A 398 -42.63 -12.95 -12.77
N GLU A 399 -42.73 -14.18 -12.28
CA GLU A 399 -42.33 -14.51 -10.90
C GLU A 399 -40.81 -14.38 -10.77
N ALA A 400 -40.37 -13.59 -9.79
CA ALA A 400 -38.96 -13.47 -9.46
C ALA A 400 -38.57 -14.49 -8.38
N THR A 401 -37.34 -15.00 -8.48
CA THR A 401 -36.74 -15.86 -7.46
C THR A 401 -35.46 -15.25 -6.94
N LEU A 402 -35.30 -15.26 -5.62
CA LEU A 402 -34.07 -14.89 -4.92
C LEU A 402 -33.49 -16.14 -4.30
N THR A 403 -32.36 -16.63 -4.82
CA THR A 403 -31.74 -17.87 -4.35
C THR A 403 -30.43 -17.59 -3.63
N LYS A 404 -30.30 -18.05 -2.38
CA LYS A 404 -29.02 -18.12 -1.67
C LYS A 404 -28.62 -19.59 -1.53
N ARG A 405 -27.43 -19.92 -2.03
CA ARG A 405 -26.85 -21.27 -1.95
C ARG A 405 -25.58 -21.20 -1.11
N TYR A 406 -25.35 -22.23 -0.30
CA TYR A 406 -24.12 -22.39 0.46
C TYR A 406 -23.25 -23.49 -0.17
N GLY A 407 -21.94 -23.25 -0.24
CA GLY A 407 -20.97 -24.24 -0.73
C GLY A 407 -20.95 -25.49 0.16
N ASP A 408 -21.07 -25.29 1.49
CA ASP A 408 -21.22 -26.34 2.49
C ASP A 408 -22.58 -26.26 3.21
N PRO A 409 -23.13 -27.39 3.69
CA PRO A 409 -24.34 -27.39 4.50
C PRO A 409 -24.17 -26.60 5.81
N GLN A 410 -25.18 -25.81 6.16
CA GLN A 410 -25.27 -25.02 7.37
C GLN A 410 -26.03 -25.76 8.47
N ASP A 411 -25.65 -25.53 9.73
CA ASP A 411 -26.33 -26.08 10.92
C ASP A 411 -27.22 -25.02 11.59
N TRP A 412 -28.52 -25.16 11.38
CA TRP A 412 -29.58 -24.30 11.91
C TRP A 412 -30.36 -24.97 13.05
N PHE A 413 -29.87 -26.10 13.60
CA PHE A 413 -30.62 -26.90 14.58
C PHE A 413 -30.98 -26.14 15.88
N ALA A 414 -30.19 -25.13 16.23
CA ALA A 414 -30.43 -24.33 17.42
C ALA A 414 -31.61 -23.34 17.28
N ALA A 415 -31.98 -22.96 16.05
CA ALA A 415 -33.02 -21.98 15.79
C ALA A 415 -34.41 -22.61 15.68
N GLU A 416 -35.45 -21.84 15.98
CA GLU A 416 -36.85 -22.28 15.89
C GLU A 416 -37.53 -21.82 14.59
N ALA A 417 -37.01 -20.78 13.93
CA ALA A 417 -37.60 -20.17 12.74
C ALA A 417 -36.59 -19.53 11.79
N PHE A 418 -37.03 -19.31 10.54
CA PHE A 418 -36.40 -18.45 9.54
C PHE A 418 -37.12 -17.10 9.51
N SER A 419 -36.39 -15.99 9.48
CA SER A 419 -36.95 -14.65 9.51
C SER A 419 -36.33 -13.73 8.46
N PHE A 420 -37.11 -12.73 8.04
CA PHE A 420 -36.62 -11.63 7.21
C PHE A 420 -37.53 -10.41 7.34
N TRP A 421 -37.00 -9.22 7.07
CA TRP A 421 -37.81 -8.02 6.96
C TRP A 421 -38.47 -7.95 5.59
N TYR A 422 -39.79 -7.67 5.60
CA TYR A 422 -40.59 -7.55 4.40
C TYR A 422 -41.49 -6.32 4.48
N TYR A 423 -41.50 -5.51 3.42
CA TYR A 423 -42.43 -4.39 3.31
C TYR A 423 -43.75 -4.84 2.69
N GLY A 424 -44.78 -4.97 3.53
CA GLY A 424 -46.13 -5.32 3.08
C GLY A 424 -46.75 -4.24 2.21
N SER A 425 -47.37 -4.64 1.11
CA SER A 425 -48.19 -3.77 0.26
C SER A 425 -49.69 -4.06 0.39
N GLY A 426 -50.06 -5.11 1.13
CA GLY A 426 -51.46 -5.48 1.39
C GLY A 426 -52.16 -6.04 0.16
N THR A 427 -51.39 -6.62 -0.76
CA THR A 427 -51.87 -7.19 -2.04
C THR A 427 -52.72 -8.44 -1.83
N GLY A 428 -52.51 -9.15 -0.73
CA GLY A 428 -53.10 -10.46 -0.44
C GLY A 428 -52.46 -11.61 -1.22
N GLU A 429 -51.37 -11.36 -1.94
CA GLU A 429 -50.60 -12.39 -2.63
C GLU A 429 -49.72 -13.18 -1.66
N THR A 430 -49.33 -14.38 -2.07
CA THR A 430 -48.51 -15.28 -1.27
C THR A 430 -47.07 -15.24 -1.74
N VAL A 431 -46.15 -14.87 -0.85
CA VAL A 431 -44.71 -15.08 -1.01
C VAL A 431 -44.37 -16.44 -0.43
N THR A 432 -43.60 -17.25 -1.15
CA THR A 432 -43.18 -18.58 -0.71
C THR A 432 -41.70 -18.58 -0.40
N VAL A 433 -41.32 -19.16 0.75
CA VAL A 433 -39.93 -19.43 1.10
C VAL A 433 -39.72 -20.95 0.99
N GLU A 434 -38.73 -21.36 0.22
CA GLU A 434 -38.30 -22.75 0.08
C GLU A 434 -36.92 -22.94 0.71
N LEU A 435 -36.76 -23.97 1.54
CA LEU A 435 -35.48 -24.41 2.08
C LEU A 435 -34.96 -25.59 1.25
N TRP A 436 -33.66 -25.56 0.97
CA TRP A 436 -32.96 -26.65 0.30
C TRP A 436 -32.21 -27.48 1.34
N ASN A 437 -32.79 -28.62 1.67
CA ASN A 437 -32.29 -29.58 2.65
C ASN A 437 -31.50 -30.69 1.95
N ASN A 438 -30.36 -31.08 2.51
CA ASN A 438 -29.53 -32.26 2.17
C ASN A 438 -29.63 -32.80 0.71
N PRO A 439 -28.61 -32.61 -0.14
CA PRO A 439 -28.65 -33.12 -1.51
C PRO A 439 -28.60 -34.65 -1.56
N GLY A 440 -29.43 -35.25 -2.42
CA GLY A 440 -29.41 -36.69 -2.67
C GLY A 440 -28.23 -37.19 -3.50
N LEU A 441 -27.50 -36.30 -4.16
CA LEU A 441 -26.27 -36.59 -4.92
C LEU A 441 -25.21 -35.52 -4.65
N ARG A 442 -23.96 -35.94 -4.41
CA ARG A 442 -22.83 -35.01 -4.28
C ARG A 442 -21.93 -35.07 -5.51
N THR A 443 -21.39 -33.93 -5.95
CA THR A 443 -20.59 -33.83 -7.18
C THR A 443 -19.40 -34.79 -7.19
N GLY A 444 -18.68 -34.92 -6.06
CA GLY A 444 -17.53 -35.82 -5.92
C GLY A 444 -17.87 -37.31 -5.94
N GLU A 445 -19.15 -37.69 -5.90
CA GLU A 445 -19.61 -39.09 -6.02
C GLU A 445 -19.94 -39.47 -7.47
N LEU A 446 -20.01 -38.47 -8.36
CA LEU A 446 -20.37 -38.65 -9.76
C LEU A 446 -19.10 -38.73 -10.63
N ALA A 447 -19.14 -39.60 -11.63
CA ALA A 447 -18.15 -39.56 -12.70
C ALA A 447 -18.35 -38.29 -13.56
N PRO A 448 -17.28 -37.69 -14.13
CA PRO A 448 -17.35 -36.45 -14.91
C PRO A 448 -18.44 -36.41 -15.98
N GLY A 449 -18.63 -37.51 -16.70
CA GLY A 449 -19.65 -37.61 -17.76
C GLY A 449 -21.11 -37.58 -17.28
N ASN A 450 -21.34 -37.53 -15.96
CA ASN A 450 -22.66 -37.38 -15.35
C ASN A 450 -22.87 -35.99 -14.72
N TRP A 451 -21.89 -35.09 -14.79
CA TRP A 451 -22.08 -33.72 -14.36
C TRP A 451 -23.02 -32.98 -15.30
N THR A 452 -23.84 -32.10 -14.75
CA THR A 452 -24.78 -31.25 -15.48
C THR A 452 -24.52 -29.80 -15.13
N LEU A 453 -24.94 -28.87 -16.00
CA LEU A 453 -24.84 -27.43 -15.73
C LEU A 453 -25.62 -27.10 -14.44
N VAL A 454 -24.95 -26.45 -13.48
CA VAL A 454 -25.55 -26.04 -12.19
C VAL A 454 -25.51 -24.54 -11.97
N TRP A 455 -24.65 -23.83 -12.69
CA TRP A 455 -24.56 -22.38 -12.68
C TRP A 455 -23.92 -21.91 -13.99
N GLU A 456 -24.41 -20.81 -14.54
CA GLU A 456 -23.77 -20.11 -15.64
C GLU A 456 -23.98 -18.60 -15.54
N ASP A 457 -23.01 -17.86 -16.04
CA ASP A 457 -23.16 -16.46 -16.43
C ASP A 457 -22.81 -16.33 -17.90
N VAL A 458 -23.73 -15.74 -18.66
CA VAL A 458 -23.62 -15.48 -20.10
C VAL A 458 -23.55 -13.97 -20.40
N PHE A 459 -23.42 -13.14 -19.34
CA PHE A 459 -23.11 -11.72 -19.45
C PHE A 459 -24.07 -10.90 -20.33
N GLU A 460 -25.35 -11.28 -20.32
CA GLU A 460 -26.42 -10.51 -20.96
C GLU A 460 -26.70 -9.24 -20.15
N GLY A 461 -26.85 -8.11 -20.85
CA GLY A 461 -27.14 -6.83 -20.21
C GLY A 461 -26.91 -5.64 -21.14
N GLU A 462 -27.16 -4.43 -20.66
CA GLU A 462 -26.91 -3.20 -21.43
C GLU A 462 -25.41 -2.86 -21.45
N GLU A 463 -24.94 -2.26 -22.55
CA GLU A 463 -23.56 -1.78 -22.69
C GLU A 463 -23.20 -0.78 -21.57
N GLY A 464 -22.04 -0.98 -20.94
CA GLY A 464 -21.51 -0.09 -19.91
C GLY A 464 -22.04 -0.37 -18.50
N VAL A 465 -22.91 -1.37 -18.32
CA VAL A 465 -23.39 -1.80 -16.99
C VAL A 465 -22.44 -2.84 -16.41
N LEU A 466 -22.31 -2.87 -15.08
CA LEU A 466 -21.56 -3.90 -14.36
C LEU A 466 -22.22 -5.29 -14.49
N PRO A 467 -21.45 -6.39 -14.35
CA PRO A 467 -22.06 -7.71 -14.19
C PRO A 467 -22.96 -7.75 -12.93
N GLU A 468 -23.92 -8.67 -12.91
CA GLU A 468 -24.92 -8.76 -11.84
C GLU A 468 -24.25 -8.92 -10.45
N ALA A 469 -24.57 -8.03 -9.51
CA ALA A 469 -23.97 -8.00 -8.17
C ALA A 469 -24.22 -9.29 -7.36
N GLY A 470 -25.33 -9.99 -7.65
CA GLY A 470 -25.63 -11.30 -7.08
C GLY A 470 -24.73 -12.44 -7.56
N ARG A 471 -23.88 -12.20 -8.57
CA ARG A 471 -22.97 -13.17 -9.17
C ARG A 471 -21.51 -12.80 -8.97
N TRP A 472 -21.17 -11.52 -9.09
CA TRP A 472 -19.80 -11.03 -9.04
C TRP A 472 -19.63 -9.84 -8.10
N GLU A 473 -18.50 -9.81 -7.43
CA GLU A 473 -18.01 -8.68 -6.64
C GLU A 473 -16.73 -8.13 -7.26
N PRO A 474 -16.70 -6.84 -7.64
CA PRO A 474 -15.46 -6.19 -8.01
C PRO A 474 -14.55 -6.01 -6.79
N GLN A 475 -13.27 -6.35 -6.93
CA GLN A 475 -12.24 -6.01 -5.96
C GLN A 475 -11.54 -4.73 -6.37
N MET A 476 -11.31 -3.83 -5.42
CA MET A 476 -10.74 -2.51 -5.65
C MET A 476 -9.28 -2.43 -5.23
N GLY A 477 -8.53 -1.53 -5.85
CA GLY A 477 -7.18 -1.16 -5.41
C GLY A 477 -6.06 -2.05 -5.91
N ASP A 478 -4.91 -1.91 -5.27
CA ASP A 478 -3.62 -2.52 -5.64
C ASP A 478 -3.11 -3.52 -4.59
N GLY A 479 -3.99 -3.97 -3.69
CA GLY A 479 -3.70 -4.89 -2.59
C GLY A 479 -3.03 -4.24 -1.37
N LEU A 480 -2.74 -2.94 -1.37
CA LEU A 480 -2.11 -2.26 -0.23
C LEU A 480 -2.97 -2.30 1.03
N THR A 481 -4.28 -2.05 0.91
CA THR A 481 -5.24 -2.04 2.03
C THR A 481 -5.39 -3.41 2.68
N MET A 482 -5.25 -4.47 1.88
CA MET A 482 -5.29 -5.87 2.32
C MET A 482 -3.95 -6.40 2.85
N GLY A 483 -2.91 -5.55 2.94
CA GLY A 483 -1.57 -5.96 3.40
C GLY A 483 -0.79 -6.84 2.42
N ILE A 484 -1.27 -6.95 1.17
CA ILE A 484 -0.67 -7.73 0.07
C ILE A 484 -0.32 -6.81 -1.09
N THR A 485 0.49 -5.78 -0.82
CA THR A 485 0.92 -4.76 -1.79
C THR A 485 1.28 -5.31 -3.17
N GLY A 486 0.75 -4.71 -4.23
CA GLY A 486 0.89 -5.19 -5.60
C GLY A 486 0.31 -6.60 -5.77
N TRP A 487 -0.81 -6.86 -5.10
CA TRP A 487 -1.49 -8.16 -4.97
C TRP A 487 -0.57 -9.33 -4.57
N GLY A 488 0.53 -9.04 -3.86
CA GLY A 488 1.55 -10.02 -3.46
C GLY A 488 2.55 -10.38 -4.57
N ASN A 489 2.33 -9.88 -5.79
CA ASN A 489 3.09 -10.21 -6.99
C ASN A 489 3.85 -9.02 -7.61
N ASN A 490 3.85 -7.86 -6.96
CA ASN A 490 4.35 -6.60 -7.52
C ASN A 490 3.60 -6.19 -8.80
N GLU A 491 2.30 -6.48 -8.84
CA GLU A 491 1.36 -5.97 -9.84
C GLU A 491 1.30 -4.43 -9.80
N LEU A 492 1.02 -3.80 -10.95
CA LEU A 492 1.10 -2.35 -11.14
C LEU A 492 -0.27 -1.69 -11.35
N GLU A 493 -1.32 -2.46 -11.65
CA GLU A 493 -2.66 -1.93 -11.81
C GLU A 493 -3.32 -1.54 -10.49
N TYR A 494 -4.22 -0.57 -10.58
CA TYR A 494 -5.26 -0.34 -9.59
C TYR A 494 -6.56 -0.92 -10.12
N TYR A 495 -7.14 -1.92 -9.46
CA TYR A 495 -8.43 -2.48 -9.86
C TYR A 495 -9.58 -1.51 -9.52
N THR A 496 -10.54 -1.36 -10.43
CA THR A 496 -11.72 -0.51 -10.27
C THR A 496 -12.97 -1.22 -10.81
N ALA A 497 -14.15 -0.77 -10.39
CA ALA A 497 -15.43 -1.10 -11.02
C ALA A 497 -15.95 0.03 -11.93
N GLU A 498 -15.06 0.90 -12.41
CA GLU A 498 -15.47 1.93 -13.36
C GLU A 498 -15.85 1.27 -14.70
N PRO A 499 -16.88 1.74 -15.41
CA PRO A 499 -17.29 1.18 -16.71
C PRO A 499 -16.15 1.12 -17.74
N GLU A 500 -15.15 1.98 -17.60
CA GLU A 500 -13.92 2.00 -18.38
C GLU A 500 -13.02 0.76 -18.21
N ASN A 501 -13.12 0.09 -17.07
CA ASN A 501 -12.31 -1.07 -16.69
C ASN A 501 -13.16 -2.35 -16.61
N LEU A 502 -14.44 -2.24 -16.24
CA LEU A 502 -15.33 -3.36 -16.03
C LEU A 502 -16.73 -3.04 -16.54
N ALA A 503 -17.16 -3.69 -17.62
CA ALA A 503 -18.50 -3.52 -18.15
C ALA A 503 -18.95 -4.70 -19.02
N LEU A 504 -20.27 -4.82 -19.16
CA LEU A 504 -20.90 -5.58 -20.22
C LEU A 504 -20.83 -4.78 -21.53
N ASP A 505 -20.70 -5.47 -22.66
CA ASP A 505 -20.61 -4.84 -23.99
C ASP A 505 -21.95 -4.68 -24.71
N GLY A 506 -23.04 -5.21 -24.15
CA GLY A 506 -24.36 -5.22 -24.80
C GLY A 506 -24.50 -6.25 -25.93
N GLU A 507 -23.47 -7.07 -26.17
CA GLU A 507 -23.44 -8.16 -27.16
C GLU A 507 -23.37 -9.56 -26.50
N GLY A 508 -23.49 -9.62 -25.17
CA GLY A 508 -23.44 -10.87 -24.39
C GLY A 508 -22.04 -11.22 -23.89
N HIS A 509 -21.17 -10.24 -23.65
CA HIS A 509 -19.86 -10.48 -23.07
C HIS A 509 -19.56 -9.55 -21.90
N LEU A 510 -18.79 -10.08 -20.95
CA LEU A 510 -18.08 -9.29 -19.95
C LEU A 510 -16.75 -8.82 -20.53
N VAL A 511 -16.42 -7.54 -20.34
CA VAL A 511 -15.17 -6.94 -20.79
C VAL A 511 -14.41 -6.37 -19.59
N ILE A 512 -13.24 -6.95 -19.32
CA ILE A 512 -12.26 -6.43 -18.37
C ILE A 512 -11.17 -5.72 -19.17
N THR A 513 -11.01 -4.41 -18.98
CA THR A 513 -10.09 -3.58 -19.77
C THR A 513 -8.98 -3.00 -18.90
N ALA A 514 -7.73 -3.31 -19.26
CA ALA A 514 -6.54 -2.66 -18.73
C ALA A 514 -6.24 -1.37 -19.50
N ARG A 515 -5.96 -0.28 -18.78
CA ARG A 515 -5.73 1.05 -19.32
C ARG A 515 -4.46 1.67 -18.75
N GLU A 516 -3.75 2.42 -19.57
CA GLU A 516 -2.68 3.31 -19.13
C GLU A 516 -3.29 4.66 -18.71
N LEU A 517 -2.85 5.17 -17.57
CA LEU A 517 -3.23 6.47 -17.02
C LEU A 517 -2.22 7.56 -17.38
N GLY A 518 -2.70 8.79 -17.45
CA GLY A 518 -1.84 9.96 -17.59
C GLY A 518 -1.25 10.41 -16.25
N ALA A 519 -0.25 11.29 -16.31
CA ALA A 519 0.40 11.87 -15.12
C ALA A 519 -0.52 12.73 -14.23
N ASP A 520 -1.74 13.02 -14.68
CA ASP A 520 -2.74 13.84 -13.98
C ASP A 520 -3.78 12.99 -13.23
N THR A 521 -3.49 11.71 -12.94
CA THR A 521 -4.37 10.84 -12.16
C THR A 521 -4.40 11.22 -10.67
N ASP A 522 -5.58 11.14 -10.06
CA ASP A 522 -5.76 11.29 -8.61
C ASP A 522 -5.56 9.95 -7.85
N LEU A 523 -5.50 8.82 -8.58
CA LEU A 523 -5.26 7.50 -7.97
C LEU A 523 -3.79 7.35 -7.54
N VAL A 524 -3.59 6.83 -6.34
CA VAL A 524 -2.27 6.53 -5.78
C VAL A 524 -2.13 5.04 -5.53
N CYS A 525 -1.12 4.45 -6.16
CA CYS A 525 -0.70 3.08 -6.03
C CYS A 525 0.50 3.00 -5.07
N TRP A 526 0.90 1.80 -4.70
CA TRP A 526 1.99 1.55 -3.76
C TRP A 526 3.35 2.12 -4.19
N TYR A 527 3.50 2.41 -5.48
CA TYR A 527 4.70 3.01 -6.08
C TYR A 527 4.58 4.52 -6.37
N GLY A 528 3.46 5.17 -6.03
CA GLY A 528 3.18 6.58 -6.33
C GLY A 528 1.92 6.76 -7.17
N PRO A 529 1.80 7.83 -7.98
CA PRO A 529 0.65 8.00 -8.87
C PRO A 529 0.45 6.75 -9.74
N CYS A 530 -0.77 6.22 -9.76
CA CYS A 530 -1.05 4.99 -10.50
C CYS A 530 -0.81 5.19 -12.00
N GLU A 531 -0.11 4.25 -12.61
CA GLU A 531 0.15 4.25 -14.06
C GLU A 531 -0.88 3.43 -14.83
N TYR A 532 -1.57 2.49 -14.18
CA TYR A 532 -2.50 1.58 -14.84
C TYR A 532 -3.76 1.34 -14.02
N THR A 533 -4.89 1.12 -14.70
CA THR A 533 -6.11 0.57 -14.08
C THR A 533 -6.56 -0.67 -14.81
N SER A 534 -7.27 -1.54 -14.10
CA SER A 534 -7.91 -2.74 -14.65
C SER A 534 -9.12 -3.14 -13.80
N ALA A 535 -9.62 -4.37 -13.93
CA ALA A 535 -10.60 -4.93 -13.01
C ALA A 535 -10.28 -6.35 -12.57
N ARG A 536 -10.76 -6.68 -11.38
CA ARG A 536 -10.71 -7.99 -10.74
C ARG A 536 -12.06 -8.26 -10.12
N LEU A 537 -12.59 -9.46 -10.33
CA LEU A 537 -13.89 -9.90 -9.83
C LEU A 537 -13.74 -11.19 -9.04
N LYS A 538 -14.56 -11.39 -8.02
CA LYS A 538 -14.69 -12.66 -7.30
C LYS A 538 -16.17 -13.08 -7.17
N THR A 539 -16.42 -14.37 -6.95
CA THR A 539 -17.77 -14.91 -6.65
C THR A 539 -17.94 -15.34 -5.19
N GLN A 540 -17.04 -14.93 -4.30
CA GLN A 540 -17.11 -15.23 -2.87
C GLN A 540 -18.50 -14.87 -2.31
N ASP A 541 -19.04 -15.73 -1.45
CA ASP A 541 -20.40 -15.65 -0.88
C ASP A 541 -21.58 -15.70 -1.87
N ARG A 542 -21.32 -15.79 -3.19
CA ARG A 542 -22.34 -15.80 -4.25
C ARG A 542 -22.40 -17.15 -4.94
N LEU A 543 -21.24 -17.62 -5.41
CA LEU A 543 -21.04 -18.94 -5.97
C LEU A 543 -19.81 -19.57 -5.32
N GLU A 544 -20.07 -20.62 -4.56
CA GLU A 544 -19.06 -21.48 -3.97
C GLU A 544 -19.44 -22.93 -4.25
N PHE A 545 -18.47 -23.73 -4.63
CA PHE A 545 -18.71 -25.12 -4.96
C PHE A 545 -17.50 -26.00 -4.70
N THR A 546 -17.77 -27.27 -4.48
CA THR A 546 -16.75 -28.31 -4.28
C THR A 546 -16.88 -29.35 -5.39
N TYR A 547 -15.78 -29.59 -6.10
CA TYR A 547 -15.67 -30.51 -7.24
C TYR A 547 -16.54 -30.12 -8.44
N GLY A 548 -16.30 -30.78 -9.57
CA GLY A 548 -17.05 -30.61 -10.82
C GLY A 548 -16.18 -30.15 -11.97
N ARG A 549 -16.82 -29.61 -13.00
CA ARG A 549 -16.13 -28.93 -14.10
C ARG A 549 -16.47 -27.45 -14.06
N VAL A 550 -15.45 -26.62 -14.15
CA VAL A 550 -15.61 -25.18 -14.39
C VAL A 550 -14.96 -24.85 -15.72
N GLU A 551 -15.61 -24.03 -16.51
CA GLU A 551 -15.10 -23.58 -17.80
C GLU A 551 -15.50 -22.13 -18.10
N ALA A 552 -14.67 -21.46 -18.88
CA ALA A 552 -14.98 -20.15 -19.44
C ALA A 552 -14.53 -20.07 -20.90
N SER A 553 -15.33 -19.42 -21.74
CA SER A 553 -14.92 -19.05 -23.09
C SER A 553 -14.43 -17.61 -23.09
N MET A 554 -13.15 -17.43 -23.39
CA MET A 554 -12.48 -16.13 -23.27
C MET A 554 -11.60 -15.83 -24.46
N LYS A 555 -11.55 -14.56 -24.84
CA LYS A 555 -10.55 -13.98 -25.73
C LYS A 555 -9.58 -13.15 -24.90
N LEU A 556 -8.30 -13.51 -24.98
CA LEU A 556 -7.25 -12.94 -24.14
C LEU A 556 -6.64 -11.68 -24.78
N PRO A 557 -6.06 -10.76 -23.97
CA PRO A 557 -5.24 -9.66 -24.47
C PRO A 557 -3.88 -10.13 -24.97
N GLU A 558 -3.12 -9.25 -25.64
CA GLU A 558 -1.71 -9.48 -26.00
C GLU A 558 -0.83 -8.29 -25.60
N GLY A 559 0.45 -8.55 -25.29
CA GLY A 559 1.40 -7.51 -24.93
C GLY A 559 2.26 -7.85 -23.72
N VAL A 560 3.49 -7.33 -23.71
CA VAL A 560 4.42 -7.52 -22.59
C VAL A 560 3.80 -6.94 -21.31
N GLY A 561 3.91 -7.69 -20.21
CA GLY A 561 3.42 -7.29 -18.90
C GLY A 561 1.91 -7.46 -18.67
N LEU A 562 1.14 -8.01 -19.62
CA LEU A 562 -0.27 -8.33 -19.38
C LEU A 562 -0.43 -9.75 -18.84
N TRP A 563 -1.27 -9.90 -17.82
CA TRP A 563 -1.49 -11.17 -17.14
C TRP A 563 -2.98 -11.37 -16.80
N PRO A 564 -3.79 -11.82 -17.77
CA PRO A 564 -5.14 -12.30 -17.52
C PRO A 564 -5.11 -13.63 -16.76
N ALA A 565 -6.04 -13.78 -15.82
CA ALA A 565 -6.21 -15.02 -15.06
C ALA A 565 -7.69 -15.36 -14.85
N PHE A 566 -8.00 -16.66 -14.92
CA PHE A 566 -9.24 -17.28 -14.48
C PHE A 566 -8.90 -18.39 -13.50
N TRP A 567 -9.31 -18.22 -12.25
CA TRP A 567 -8.75 -18.99 -11.14
C TRP A 567 -9.74 -19.08 -9.99
N MET A 568 -9.35 -19.78 -8.92
CA MET A 568 -10.21 -20.08 -7.79
C MET A 568 -9.43 -20.03 -6.48
N LEU A 569 -10.07 -19.58 -5.40
CA LEU A 569 -9.55 -19.63 -4.03
C LEU A 569 -10.52 -20.35 -3.10
N GLY A 570 -10.00 -21.02 -2.08
CA GLY A 570 -10.83 -21.65 -1.04
C GLY A 570 -11.67 -20.61 -0.29
N ASN A 571 -12.94 -20.91 -0.02
CA ASN A 571 -13.88 -19.99 0.63
C ASN A 571 -13.53 -19.68 2.11
N ASN A 572 -12.54 -20.38 2.67
CA ASN A 572 -12.01 -20.13 3.99
C ASN A 572 -10.83 -19.15 3.99
N SER A 573 -10.56 -18.45 2.87
CA SER A 573 -9.40 -17.55 2.70
C SER A 573 -9.30 -16.44 3.74
N ASP A 574 -10.42 -16.06 4.36
CA ASP A 574 -10.44 -15.03 5.41
C ASP A 574 -10.11 -15.63 6.79
N ALA A 575 -10.36 -16.92 6.97
CA ALA A 575 -10.09 -17.65 8.20
C ALA A 575 -8.69 -18.28 8.22
N VAL A 576 -8.15 -18.64 7.05
CA VAL A 576 -6.83 -19.27 6.91
C VAL A 576 -5.98 -18.53 5.88
N THR A 577 -4.74 -18.23 6.26
CA THR A 577 -3.79 -17.55 5.38
C THR A 577 -3.42 -18.42 4.18
N TRP A 578 -3.42 -17.84 2.97
CA TRP A 578 -2.80 -18.46 1.80
C TRP A 578 -1.36 -18.94 2.13
N PRO A 579 -0.94 -20.14 1.68
CA PRO A 579 -1.62 -21.04 0.74
C PRO A 579 -2.51 -22.09 1.41
N ALA A 580 -2.85 -21.96 2.70
CA ALA A 580 -3.62 -22.99 3.41
C ALA A 580 -5.07 -23.10 2.92
N SER A 581 -5.63 -22.01 2.38
CA SER A 581 -6.94 -22.01 1.72
C SER A 581 -6.93 -22.77 0.39
N GLY A 582 -5.78 -22.86 -0.26
CA GLY A 582 -5.63 -23.45 -1.59
C GLY A 582 -6.03 -22.49 -2.71
N GLU A 583 -5.43 -22.71 -3.87
CA GLU A 583 -5.64 -21.94 -5.09
C GLU A 583 -5.62 -22.87 -6.31
N LEU A 584 -6.55 -22.69 -7.23
CA LEU A 584 -6.65 -23.45 -8.48
C LEU A 584 -6.73 -22.48 -9.66
N ASP A 585 -5.63 -22.36 -10.40
CA ASP A 585 -5.53 -21.52 -11.57
C ASP A 585 -6.02 -22.32 -12.78
N ILE A 586 -7.25 -22.06 -13.21
CA ILE A 586 -7.88 -22.73 -14.35
C ILE A 586 -7.16 -22.34 -15.64
N MET A 587 -6.81 -21.05 -15.74
CA MET A 587 -6.02 -20.49 -16.83
C MET A 587 -5.26 -19.27 -16.34
N GLU A 588 -3.94 -19.29 -16.54
CA GLU A 588 -3.12 -18.09 -16.57
C GLU A 588 -2.41 -17.97 -17.92
N PHE A 589 -2.13 -16.74 -18.31
CA PHE A 589 -1.52 -16.42 -19.58
C PHE A 589 -0.60 -15.21 -19.45
N ILE A 590 0.53 -15.23 -20.16
CA ILE A 590 1.48 -14.11 -20.21
C ILE A 590 1.36 -13.49 -21.60
N GLY A 591 1.03 -12.20 -21.69
CA GLY A 591 0.78 -11.52 -22.96
C GLY A 591 1.97 -11.46 -23.93
N SER A 592 3.20 -11.72 -23.47
CA SER A 592 4.38 -11.88 -24.33
C SER A 592 4.53 -13.28 -24.95
N GLU A 593 3.73 -14.25 -24.52
CA GLU A 593 3.75 -15.64 -24.94
C GLU A 593 2.37 -16.08 -25.49
N PRO A 594 1.87 -15.47 -26.58
CA PRO A 594 0.46 -15.56 -26.99
C PRO A 594 -0.06 -16.97 -27.35
N GLY A 595 0.81 -17.98 -27.41
CA GLY A 595 0.41 -19.38 -27.66
C GLY A 595 0.50 -20.30 -26.46
N VAL A 596 0.92 -19.80 -25.29
CA VAL A 596 1.17 -20.61 -24.09
C VAL A 596 0.14 -20.28 -23.02
N ILE A 597 -0.46 -21.32 -22.45
CA ILE A 597 -1.29 -21.20 -21.25
C ILE A 597 -0.73 -22.06 -20.13
N TYR A 598 -1.08 -21.69 -18.91
CA TYR A 598 -0.65 -22.31 -17.67
C TYR A 598 -1.88 -22.70 -16.86
N GLY A 599 -1.78 -23.82 -16.18
CA GLY A 599 -2.77 -24.27 -15.20
C GLY A 599 -2.02 -24.80 -13.99
N THR A 600 -2.35 -24.26 -12.81
CA THR A 600 -1.54 -24.42 -11.61
C THR A 600 -2.44 -24.65 -10.39
N ALA A 601 -1.90 -25.37 -9.41
CA ALA A 601 -2.52 -25.59 -8.12
C ALA A 601 -1.52 -25.20 -7.02
N HIS A 602 -1.94 -24.36 -6.09
CA HIS A 602 -1.14 -23.94 -4.95
C HIS A 602 -1.74 -24.42 -3.63
N GLY A 603 -0.86 -24.82 -2.72
CA GLY A 603 -1.22 -25.28 -1.38
C GLY A 603 0.00 -25.41 -0.47
N PRO A 604 -0.17 -25.85 0.78
CA PRO A 604 0.91 -25.90 1.75
C PRO A 604 2.10 -26.76 1.28
N GLY A 605 3.21 -26.11 0.93
CA GLY A 605 4.43 -26.76 0.48
C GLY A 605 4.61 -26.86 -1.04
N TYR A 606 3.71 -26.28 -1.84
CA TYR A 606 3.79 -26.22 -3.30
C TYR A 606 3.14 -24.92 -3.78
N VAL A 607 3.92 -23.83 -3.82
CA VAL A 607 3.44 -22.45 -4.05
C VAL A 607 4.31 -21.71 -5.06
N GLY A 608 3.77 -20.64 -5.66
CA GLY A 608 4.50 -19.81 -6.62
C GLY A 608 5.16 -20.66 -7.71
N ALA A 609 6.47 -20.46 -7.94
CA ALA A 609 7.21 -21.23 -8.94
C ALA A 609 7.27 -22.75 -8.69
N ASP A 610 6.98 -23.21 -7.47
CA ASP A 610 6.88 -24.64 -7.10
C ASP A 610 5.41 -25.15 -7.09
N GLY A 611 4.46 -24.36 -7.63
CA GLY A 611 3.08 -24.80 -7.85
C GLY A 611 3.00 -26.04 -8.73
N LEU A 612 1.95 -26.84 -8.54
CA LEU A 612 1.77 -28.10 -9.27
C LEU A 612 0.85 -27.88 -10.46
N GLY A 613 1.24 -28.36 -11.64
CA GLY A 613 0.44 -28.17 -12.83
C GLY A 613 1.22 -28.39 -14.11
N GLY A 614 0.92 -27.61 -15.13
CA GLY A 614 1.64 -27.66 -16.40
C GLY A 614 1.31 -26.50 -17.32
N SER A 615 1.97 -26.50 -18.47
CA SER A 615 1.72 -25.55 -19.54
C SER A 615 1.66 -26.25 -20.89
N VAL A 616 1.01 -25.61 -21.86
CA VAL A 616 0.99 -26.09 -23.24
C VAL A 616 1.09 -24.92 -24.22
N ASP A 617 1.98 -25.06 -25.19
CA ASP A 617 2.02 -24.22 -26.38
C ASP A 617 1.10 -24.82 -27.46
N LEU A 618 0.07 -24.07 -27.84
CA LEU A 618 -0.89 -24.46 -28.87
C LEU A 618 -0.40 -24.15 -30.30
N GLY A 619 0.69 -23.40 -30.44
CA GLY A 619 1.27 -23.01 -31.72
C GLY A 619 0.37 -22.05 -32.53
N LEU A 620 -0.55 -21.38 -31.84
CA LEU A 620 -1.47 -20.38 -32.39
C LEU A 620 -1.56 -19.20 -31.41
N ASP A 621 -1.99 -18.06 -31.92
CA ASP A 621 -2.18 -16.85 -31.13
C ASP A 621 -3.56 -16.87 -30.48
N LEU A 622 -3.60 -17.07 -29.15
CA LEU A 622 -4.81 -17.18 -28.35
C LEU A 622 -5.52 -15.84 -28.12
N SER A 623 -4.84 -14.72 -28.39
CA SER A 623 -5.46 -13.39 -28.35
C SER A 623 -6.34 -13.12 -29.58
N ALA A 624 -6.16 -13.90 -30.65
CA ALA A 624 -6.85 -13.69 -31.92
C ALA A 624 -8.33 -14.08 -31.91
N GLY A 625 -8.80 -14.85 -30.92
CA GLY A 625 -10.18 -15.33 -30.84
C GLY A 625 -10.53 -15.95 -29.50
N PHE A 626 -11.78 -16.40 -29.37
CA PHE A 626 -12.26 -17.10 -28.17
C PHE A 626 -11.76 -18.54 -28.14
N HIS A 627 -11.37 -18.97 -26.95
CA HIS A 627 -10.98 -20.33 -26.60
C HIS A 627 -11.66 -20.74 -25.30
N GLU A 628 -11.91 -22.04 -25.13
CA GLU A 628 -12.47 -22.56 -23.89
C GLU A 628 -11.34 -23.03 -22.96
N TYR A 629 -11.36 -22.56 -21.73
CA TYR A 629 -10.43 -22.96 -20.68
C TYR A 629 -11.21 -23.63 -19.56
N ALA A 630 -10.79 -24.83 -19.15
CA ALA A 630 -11.56 -25.62 -18.20
C ALA A 630 -10.69 -26.40 -17.21
N LEU A 631 -11.28 -26.62 -16.04
CA LEU A 631 -10.77 -27.45 -14.96
C LEU A 631 -11.80 -28.53 -14.66
N GLU A 632 -11.37 -29.78 -14.59
CA GLU A 632 -12.16 -30.85 -13.96
C GLU A 632 -11.52 -31.22 -12.63
N TRP A 633 -12.27 -31.07 -11.56
CA TRP A 633 -11.84 -31.23 -10.19
C TRP A 633 -12.65 -32.35 -9.53
N GLU A 634 -11.97 -33.43 -9.18
CA GLU A 634 -12.47 -34.58 -8.46
C GLU A 634 -11.77 -34.67 -7.07
N PRO A 635 -12.29 -35.47 -6.11
CA PRO A 635 -11.71 -35.56 -4.76
C PRO A 635 -10.22 -35.92 -4.67
N ASP A 636 -9.69 -36.64 -5.67
CA ASP A 636 -8.31 -37.12 -5.67
C ASP A 636 -7.51 -36.73 -6.93
N GLU A 637 -8.10 -35.97 -7.87
CA GLU A 637 -7.49 -35.60 -9.14
C GLU A 637 -8.03 -34.26 -9.67
N ILE A 638 -7.14 -33.43 -10.21
CA ILE A 638 -7.46 -32.18 -10.91
C ILE A 638 -6.87 -32.25 -12.32
N ARG A 639 -7.63 -31.85 -13.34
CA ARG A 639 -7.26 -31.92 -14.76
C ARG A 639 -7.56 -30.60 -15.45
N TRP A 640 -6.61 -30.11 -16.25
CA TRP A 640 -6.75 -28.84 -16.98
C TRP A 640 -6.87 -29.06 -18.48
N PHE A 641 -7.74 -28.27 -19.10
CA PHE A 641 -8.09 -28.36 -20.51
C PHE A 641 -8.06 -26.98 -21.18
N VAL A 642 -7.69 -26.97 -22.45
CA VAL A 642 -7.92 -25.86 -23.37
C VAL A 642 -8.52 -26.41 -24.66
N ASP A 643 -9.68 -25.90 -25.08
CA ASP A 643 -10.48 -26.44 -26.20
C ASP A 643 -10.66 -27.98 -26.11
N ASP A 644 -11.11 -28.47 -24.95
CA ASP A 644 -11.24 -29.90 -24.60
C ASP A 644 -9.94 -30.73 -24.63
N ARG A 645 -8.78 -30.10 -24.86
CA ARG A 645 -7.49 -30.78 -24.84
C ARG A 645 -6.89 -30.77 -23.44
N LEU A 646 -6.89 -31.94 -22.80
CA LEU A 646 -6.15 -32.19 -21.56
C LEU A 646 -4.67 -31.86 -21.74
N PHE A 647 -4.11 -31.01 -20.87
CA PHE A 647 -2.69 -30.66 -20.90
C PHE A 647 -1.95 -30.84 -19.56
N ALA A 648 -2.65 -30.80 -18.43
CA ALA A 648 -2.07 -31.04 -17.11
C ALA A 648 -2.98 -31.92 -16.24
N THR A 649 -2.38 -32.65 -15.30
CA THR A 649 -3.09 -33.46 -14.31
C THR A 649 -2.28 -33.46 -13.02
N VAL A 650 -2.95 -33.16 -11.90
CA VAL A 650 -2.39 -33.24 -10.55
C VAL A 650 -3.24 -34.22 -9.76
N ARG A 651 -2.59 -35.18 -9.11
CA ARG A 651 -3.27 -36.17 -8.27
C ARG A 651 -2.89 -35.97 -6.82
N ARG A 652 -3.83 -36.24 -5.92
CA ARG A 652 -3.62 -36.16 -4.48
C ARG A 652 -2.40 -36.95 -3.99
N GLU A 653 -2.13 -38.10 -4.62
CA GLU A 653 -0.98 -38.96 -4.29
C GLU A 653 0.38 -38.37 -4.71
N ASP A 654 0.39 -37.41 -5.64
CA ASP A 654 1.60 -36.77 -6.18
C ASP A 654 1.92 -35.44 -5.48
N VAL A 655 1.04 -34.95 -4.61
CA VAL A 655 1.23 -33.69 -3.88
C VAL A 655 2.29 -33.86 -2.77
N PRO A 656 3.33 -33.01 -2.72
CA PRO A 656 4.43 -33.13 -1.76
C PRO A 656 4.05 -32.65 -0.35
N GLY A 657 2.96 -31.90 -0.22
CA GLY A 657 2.44 -31.33 1.02
C GLY A 657 1.00 -31.77 1.33
N GLU A 658 0.24 -30.89 1.97
CA GLU A 658 -1.16 -31.15 2.32
C GLU A 658 -2.08 -30.93 1.12
N TRP A 659 -3.01 -31.84 0.86
CA TRP A 659 -4.07 -31.64 -0.11
C TRP A 659 -5.17 -30.78 0.51
N VAL A 660 -5.40 -29.61 -0.07
CA VAL A 660 -6.39 -28.62 0.43
C VAL A 660 -7.57 -28.41 -0.53
N PHE A 661 -7.71 -29.21 -1.58
CA PHE A 661 -8.76 -29.05 -2.59
C PHE A 661 -9.96 -29.98 -2.29
N ASP A 662 -10.47 -29.94 -1.06
CA ASP A 662 -11.57 -30.79 -0.57
C ASP A 662 -12.65 -30.05 0.24
N HIS A 663 -12.72 -28.73 0.07
CA HIS A 663 -13.73 -27.81 0.60
C HIS A 663 -14.16 -26.83 -0.51
N PRO A 664 -15.17 -25.97 -0.31
CA PRO A 664 -15.67 -25.09 -1.37
C PRO A 664 -14.67 -24.01 -1.80
N PHE A 665 -14.71 -23.69 -3.09
CA PHE A 665 -13.92 -22.62 -3.70
C PHE A 665 -14.84 -21.63 -4.41
N TYR A 666 -14.43 -20.37 -4.48
CA TYR A 666 -15.06 -19.33 -5.31
C TYR A 666 -14.18 -19.00 -6.52
N LEU A 667 -14.78 -18.41 -7.56
CA LEU A 667 -14.09 -18.03 -8.80
C LEU A 667 -13.52 -16.62 -8.71
N LEU A 668 -12.42 -16.39 -9.43
CA LEU A 668 -11.84 -15.08 -9.68
C LEU A 668 -11.55 -14.90 -11.17
N LEU A 669 -11.76 -13.67 -11.65
CA LEU A 669 -11.41 -13.22 -13.01
C LEU A 669 -10.73 -11.86 -12.92
N ASN A 670 -9.54 -11.72 -13.52
CA ASN A 670 -8.85 -10.43 -13.57
C ASN A 670 -7.94 -10.31 -14.79
N LEU A 671 -7.52 -9.07 -15.04
CA LEU A 671 -6.45 -8.74 -15.98
C LEU A 671 -5.40 -7.89 -15.26
N ALA A 672 -4.35 -8.51 -14.76
CA ALA A 672 -3.24 -7.80 -14.13
C ALA A 672 -2.33 -7.12 -15.16
N VAL A 673 -1.65 -6.06 -14.72
CA VAL A 673 -0.64 -5.31 -15.47
C VAL A 673 0.64 -5.26 -14.66
N GLY A 674 1.73 -5.80 -15.18
CA GLY A 674 2.97 -5.94 -14.44
C GLY A 674 2.98 -7.17 -13.54
N GLY A 675 4.03 -7.28 -12.73
CA GLY A 675 4.22 -8.40 -11.81
C GLY A 675 5.55 -9.12 -12.00
N ASN A 676 5.92 -9.91 -10.98
CA ASN A 676 7.16 -10.68 -10.94
C ASN A 676 7.29 -11.66 -12.11
N TRP A 677 6.17 -12.24 -12.56
CA TRP A 677 6.13 -13.28 -13.57
C TRP A 677 5.96 -12.75 -15.01
N PRO A 678 4.96 -11.91 -15.34
CA PRO A 678 4.82 -11.36 -16.69
C PRO A 678 5.85 -10.26 -17.01
N GLY A 679 6.52 -9.71 -15.99
CA GLY A 679 7.36 -8.51 -16.11
C GLY A 679 6.52 -7.24 -16.25
N SER A 680 7.16 -6.08 -16.29
CA SER A 680 6.47 -4.80 -16.49
C SER A 680 6.15 -4.55 -17.98
N PRO A 681 5.08 -3.81 -18.29
CA PRO A 681 4.87 -3.26 -19.63
C PRO A 681 6.09 -2.51 -20.16
N ASP A 682 6.31 -2.57 -21.47
CA ASP A 682 7.37 -1.81 -22.13
C ASP A 682 6.81 -0.90 -23.24
N THR A 683 7.69 -0.24 -24.01
CA THR A 683 7.27 0.70 -25.05
C THR A 683 6.52 0.06 -26.22
N GLU A 684 6.50 -1.27 -26.33
CA GLU A 684 5.76 -2.01 -27.34
C GLU A 684 4.40 -2.52 -26.81
N THR A 685 4.15 -2.46 -25.49
CA THR A 685 2.83 -2.76 -24.92
C THR A 685 1.84 -1.67 -25.34
N VAL A 686 0.77 -2.06 -26.05
CA VAL A 686 -0.26 -1.14 -26.53
C VAL A 686 -1.45 -1.19 -25.59
N PHE A 687 -1.84 -0.05 -25.03
CA PHE A 687 -3.08 0.11 -24.27
C PHE A 687 -4.15 0.88 -25.09
N PRO A 688 -5.45 0.66 -24.82
CA PRO A 688 -6.00 -0.31 -23.86
C PRO A 688 -5.95 -1.75 -24.38
N GLN A 689 -6.07 -2.72 -23.46
CA GLN A 689 -6.16 -4.16 -23.75
C GLN A 689 -7.29 -4.77 -22.95
N SER A 690 -7.95 -5.78 -23.51
CA SER A 690 -9.15 -6.35 -22.88
C SER A 690 -9.10 -7.87 -22.83
N LEU A 691 -9.51 -8.40 -21.69
CA LEU A 691 -9.99 -9.77 -21.52
C LEU A 691 -11.50 -9.75 -21.77
N VAL A 692 -11.96 -10.50 -22.78
CA VAL A 692 -13.38 -10.58 -23.13
C VAL A 692 -13.88 -11.98 -22.81
N VAL A 693 -14.95 -12.08 -22.03
CA VAL A 693 -15.50 -13.35 -21.52
C VAL A 693 -16.92 -13.53 -22.09
N ASP A 694 -17.13 -14.60 -22.85
CA ASP A 694 -18.43 -14.98 -23.44
C ASP A 694 -19.32 -15.70 -22.43
N TYR A 695 -18.75 -16.63 -21.68
CA TYR A 695 -19.47 -17.25 -20.56
C TYR A 695 -18.52 -17.79 -19.51
N VAL A 696 -19.07 -18.00 -18.32
CA VAL A 696 -18.51 -18.87 -17.28
C VAL A 696 -19.57 -19.90 -16.91
N ARG A 697 -19.19 -21.17 -16.85
CA ARG A 697 -20.09 -22.29 -16.53
C ARG A 697 -19.49 -23.20 -15.49
N VAL A 698 -20.34 -23.66 -14.57
CA VAL A 698 -20.02 -24.68 -13.58
C VAL A 698 -20.95 -25.87 -13.74
N TYR A 699 -20.36 -27.05 -13.79
CA TYR A 699 -21.03 -28.34 -13.91
C TYR A 699 -20.74 -29.18 -12.68
N GLY A 700 -21.76 -29.84 -12.15
CA GLY A 700 -21.62 -30.73 -11.00
C GLY A 700 -22.79 -31.68 -10.87
N ALA A 701 -23.07 -32.12 -9.65
CA ALA A 701 -24.32 -32.80 -9.36
C ALA A 701 -25.48 -31.82 -9.61
N GLY A 702 -26.38 -32.19 -10.53
CA GLY A 702 -27.61 -31.44 -10.76
C GLY A 702 -28.48 -31.33 -9.51
N ASP A 703 -29.50 -30.50 -9.57
CA ASP A 703 -30.40 -30.26 -8.45
C ASP A 703 -30.99 -31.58 -7.91
N SER A 704 -30.72 -31.81 -6.62
CA SER A 704 -31.12 -33.01 -5.88
C SER A 704 -31.46 -32.69 -4.43
N TYR A 705 -31.67 -31.41 -4.10
CA TYR A 705 -32.03 -30.98 -2.76
C TYR A 705 -33.46 -31.39 -2.42
N GLU A 706 -33.68 -31.84 -1.19
CA GLU A 706 -35.02 -32.00 -0.67
C GLU A 706 -35.61 -30.63 -0.30
N ARG A 707 -36.80 -30.34 -0.80
CA ARG A 707 -37.40 -29.00 -0.71
C ARG A 707 -38.49 -28.94 0.34
N TYR A 708 -38.47 -27.91 1.17
CA TYR A 708 -39.50 -27.61 2.14
C TYR A 708 -39.99 -26.19 1.96
N GLU A 709 -41.30 -25.96 1.93
CA GLU A 709 -41.89 -24.66 1.64
C GLU A 709 -42.75 -24.16 2.79
N ALA A 710 -42.69 -22.86 3.06
CA ALA A 710 -43.59 -22.12 3.93
C ALA A 710 -44.08 -20.85 3.21
N GLU A 711 -45.26 -20.38 3.58
CA GLU A 711 -45.95 -19.30 2.88
C GLU A 711 -46.19 -18.09 3.80
N LEU A 712 -45.94 -16.90 3.26
CA LEU A 712 -46.32 -15.61 3.82
C LEU A 712 -47.43 -15.01 2.95
N MET A 713 -48.55 -14.64 3.55
CA MET A 713 -49.56 -13.83 2.87
C MET A 713 -49.28 -12.34 3.12
N ASP A 714 -49.20 -11.54 2.04
CA ASP A 714 -49.04 -10.07 2.09
C ASP A 714 -50.37 -9.38 2.45
N ASP A 715 -50.83 -9.58 3.69
CA ASP A 715 -52.10 -9.06 4.21
C ASP A 715 -51.94 -7.80 5.08
N PHE A 716 -50.76 -7.19 5.08
CA PHE A 716 -50.41 -6.02 5.88
C PHE A 716 -49.70 -4.95 5.05
N THR A 717 -49.54 -3.76 5.62
CA THR A 717 -48.85 -2.63 4.96
C THR A 717 -47.71 -2.11 5.81
N GLY A 718 -46.57 -1.84 5.19
CA GLY A 718 -45.35 -1.38 5.85
C GLY A 718 -44.43 -2.51 6.32
N TRP A 719 -43.30 -2.14 6.91
CA TRP A 719 -42.30 -3.09 7.40
C TRP A 719 -42.85 -4.02 8.49
N ARG A 720 -42.53 -5.29 8.33
CA ARG A 720 -42.71 -6.32 9.35
C ARG A 720 -41.58 -7.33 9.24
N GLN A 721 -40.98 -7.66 10.37
CA GLN A 721 -40.17 -8.86 10.47
C GLN A 721 -41.10 -10.07 10.39
N VAL A 722 -40.99 -10.81 9.30
CA VAL A 722 -41.70 -12.06 9.06
C VAL A 722 -40.89 -13.16 9.70
N THR A 723 -41.54 -14.00 10.49
CA THR A 723 -40.91 -15.16 11.14
C THR A 723 -41.72 -16.40 10.78
N LEU A 724 -41.07 -17.35 10.12
CA LEU A 724 -41.61 -18.61 9.64
C LEU A 724 -41.04 -19.74 10.50
N PRO A 725 -41.79 -20.27 11.47
CA PRO A 725 -41.36 -21.42 12.27
C PRO A 725 -40.97 -22.60 11.39
N PHE A 726 -39.89 -23.31 11.71
CA PHE A 726 -39.49 -24.51 10.94
C PHE A 726 -40.57 -25.60 10.95
N THR A 727 -41.48 -25.58 11.93
CA THR A 727 -42.65 -26.47 11.97
C THR A 727 -43.70 -26.18 10.91
N ASP A 728 -43.69 -24.98 10.33
CA ASP A 728 -44.63 -24.55 9.29
C ASP A 728 -44.14 -24.94 7.88
N PHE A 729 -42.85 -25.24 7.74
CA PHE A 729 -42.26 -25.74 6.50
C PHE A 729 -42.74 -27.16 6.21
N VAL A 730 -43.45 -27.31 5.10
CA VAL A 730 -43.96 -28.59 4.63
C VAL A 730 -43.16 -29.05 3.43
N ARG A 731 -42.95 -30.37 3.31
CA ARG A 731 -42.23 -30.93 2.17
C ARG A 731 -42.95 -30.55 0.88
N SER A 732 -42.26 -29.86 -0.04
CA SER A 732 -42.88 -29.38 -1.28
C SER A 732 -43.42 -30.56 -2.10
N ALA A 733 -44.55 -30.34 -2.76
CA ALA A 733 -45.12 -31.32 -3.69
C ALA A 733 -44.22 -31.53 -4.92
N GLN A 734 -43.38 -30.54 -5.25
CA GLN A 734 -42.42 -30.61 -6.33
C GLN A 734 -41.04 -30.90 -5.75
N GLN A 735 -40.47 -32.04 -6.12
CA GLN A 735 -39.17 -32.48 -5.64
C GLN A 735 -38.31 -32.88 -6.83
N PRO A 736 -36.99 -32.59 -6.79
CA PRO A 736 -36.05 -33.20 -7.70
C PRO A 736 -36.13 -34.73 -7.65
N TRP A 737 -35.90 -35.39 -8.79
CA TRP A 737 -36.07 -36.84 -8.92
C TRP A 737 -35.21 -37.65 -7.94
N SER A 738 -34.02 -37.15 -7.61
CA SER A 738 -33.06 -37.78 -6.70
C SER A 738 -33.08 -37.20 -5.29
N ALA A 739 -34.02 -36.30 -4.98
CA ALA A 739 -34.13 -35.75 -3.63
C ALA A 739 -34.43 -36.86 -2.61
N PRO A 740 -33.79 -36.83 -1.43
CA PRO A 740 -34.14 -37.76 -0.36
C PRO A 740 -35.58 -37.51 0.16
N ASP A 741 -36.04 -38.44 1.00
CA ASP A 741 -37.32 -38.38 1.72
C ASP A 741 -37.06 -38.83 3.17
N ASP A 742 -36.16 -38.10 3.84
CA ASP A 742 -35.66 -38.38 5.19
C ASP A 742 -36.08 -37.33 6.24
N GLY A 743 -36.71 -36.24 5.80
CA GLY A 743 -37.25 -35.22 6.70
C GLY A 743 -36.38 -33.96 6.72
N LEU A 744 -36.96 -32.84 7.13
CA LEU A 744 -36.23 -31.58 7.29
C LEU A 744 -35.18 -31.75 8.39
N ASP A 745 -33.90 -31.77 8.00
CA ASP A 745 -32.76 -31.85 8.89
C ASP A 745 -32.08 -30.48 8.92
N LEU A 746 -32.38 -29.70 9.96
CA LEU A 746 -31.81 -28.37 10.12
C LEU A 746 -30.28 -28.38 10.25
N THR A 747 -29.62 -29.52 10.43
CA THR A 747 -28.15 -29.62 10.41
C THR A 747 -27.55 -29.70 9.00
N GLN A 748 -28.38 -29.76 7.96
CA GLN A 748 -27.98 -29.97 6.56
C GLN A 748 -28.71 -29.00 5.60
N ILE A 749 -28.80 -27.72 5.96
CA ILE A 749 -29.40 -26.71 5.07
C ILE A 749 -28.37 -26.20 4.08
N ASN A 750 -28.64 -26.36 2.78
CA ASN A 750 -27.74 -25.98 1.69
C ASN A 750 -28.13 -24.67 1.00
N GLY A 751 -29.22 -24.05 1.42
CA GLY A 751 -29.68 -22.79 0.87
C GLY A 751 -31.15 -22.56 1.08
N PHE A 752 -31.62 -21.42 0.59
CA PHE A 752 -33.03 -21.06 0.57
C PHE A 752 -33.36 -20.26 -0.69
N MET A 753 -34.64 -20.24 -1.03
CA MET A 753 -35.17 -19.48 -2.15
C MET A 753 -36.46 -18.76 -1.77
N VAL A 754 -36.57 -17.50 -2.17
CA VAL A 754 -37.79 -16.71 -2.01
C VAL A 754 -38.45 -16.53 -3.36
N TYR A 755 -39.71 -16.94 -3.46
CA TYR A 755 -40.55 -16.76 -4.64
C TYR A 755 -41.40 -15.51 -4.46
N LEU A 756 -41.24 -14.57 -5.39
CA LEU A 756 -41.94 -13.30 -5.44
C LEU A 756 -42.89 -13.29 -6.64
N PRO A 757 -44.21 -13.44 -6.42
CA PRO A 757 -45.19 -13.45 -7.50
C PRO A 757 -45.11 -12.24 -8.43
N ALA A 758 -45.50 -12.44 -9.69
CA ALA A 758 -45.56 -11.36 -10.66
C ALA A 758 -46.62 -10.31 -10.28
N ARG A 759 -46.21 -9.07 -10.00
CA ARG A 759 -47.11 -7.97 -9.63
C ARG A 759 -46.51 -6.59 -9.92
N PRO A 760 -47.35 -5.55 -10.11
CA PRO A 760 -46.87 -4.18 -10.36
C PRO A 760 -46.28 -3.49 -9.12
N GLU A 761 -46.57 -3.98 -7.91
CA GLU A 761 -45.98 -3.45 -6.68
C GLU A 761 -44.56 -3.97 -6.43
N ILE A 762 -43.64 -3.04 -6.18
CA ILE A 762 -42.25 -3.33 -5.83
C ILE A 762 -42.16 -4.12 -4.52
N TYR A 763 -41.26 -5.11 -4.48
CA TYR A 763 -40.87 -5.80 -3.26
C TYR A 763 -39.71 -5.08 -2.59
N TYR A 764 -39.79 -4.95 -1.27
CA TYR A 764 -38.69 -4.51 -0.42
C TYR A 764 -38.43 -5.58 0.63
N LEU A 765 -37.20 -6.09 0.66
CA LEU A 765 -36.74 -7.11 1.60
C LEU A 765 -35.43 -6.68 2.23
N ASP A 766 -35.20 -7.16 3.43
CA ASP A 766 -33.97 -6.87 4.16
C ASP A 766 -33.72 -7.94 5.25
N GLN A 767 -32.49 -8.00 5.78
CA GLN A 767 -32.11 -8.73 7.00
C GLN A 767 -32.70 -10.14 7.12
N PHE A 768 -32.11 -11.10 6.41
CA PHE A 768 -32.47 -12.52 6.50
C PHE A 768 -31.71 -13.17 7.66
N SER A 769 -32.43 -13.79 8.59
CA SER A 769 -31.84 -14.34 9.81
C SER A 769 -32.55 -15.58 10.33
N LEU A 770 -31.94 -16.24 11.31
CA LEU A 770 -32.54 -17.28 12.13
C LEU A 770 -33.13 -16.68 13.40
N ALA A 771 -34.21 -17.25 13.93
CA ALA A 771 -34.87 -16.74 15.13
C ALA A 771 -35.16 -17.85 16.16
N ASP A 772 -35.13 -17.45 17.44
CA ASP A 772 -35.44 -18.26 18.63
C ASP A 772 -36.94 -18.27 18.99
#